data_AF-A0A7C3EZV2-F1
#
_entry.id   AF-A0A7C3EZV2-F1
#
_cell.length_a   1.000
_cell.length_b   1.000
_cell.length_c   1.000
_cell.angle_alpha   90.00
_cell.angle_beta   90.00
_cell.angle_gamma   90.00
#
_symmetry.space_group_name_H-M   'P 1'
#
loop_
_entity.id
_entity.type
_entity.pdbx_description
1 polymer ?
#
loop_
_entity_poly.entity_id
_entity_poly.type
_entity_poly.pdbx_seq_one_letter_code
_entity_poly.pdbx_strand_id
1 'polypeptide(L)'
;MPEPVVFRRSILRAAAATAAGAGLCGLLAQYIGLFPLQYQAMARAGCVCVCGGIALLALVSWLCVARERVIVGDGALTIRRLLRTTTLRWESVAELVAPPGLYTDVPLVLVRLGRPRGLLARLRQPGVALPGHWVGHARLVREIVARAPHAAVNGRLRAWLADPRRVPPSHRIPALALLACAAGLTAAALAAALSAGVVTAGWGVVTASLALSCGLAGHSLGREWRPKSALVISYTALALGLFLFYAPAMAYGRSSWVLLLLAACLGWAAATFLTCLPGRPRATRVAVTYGMALGVSVGLAWHVGVREPVAVLATEPLRLGDGALAWSPDARRIGVHAADEAGDRAYLVLDLPSLDTHRLPVRDLAEQLYLPNGRHALCLTCRFYRNPDRSLGSARTLWAWDAATEGAPRVVSVPARLRVASEGLVTPDGSRAVFLGLNEARRRWEVLFVQLADGVVTRLASPFNFSRFGKVRWAPDGGLVLSEKAESIEGRPARIALWYLAPGAAVPQPFYEARSEDIWDRYSPDGRWALIALFRGGKLWENYVLVDLRTRESRVVEFPGRPLPHKLEWSPDGAALAYATRVGSSAIVTCCETATGASRTVAAEVAGELGALALSNGGCFAALALRDARATRVCVVELGTGRAAFLRRPLLFPAPIEPKWSPAGHTLAVTCYENPYPPDRTVRLRFYDFARGW
;
A
#
# COMPACT_ATOMS: atom_id res chain seq x y z
N MET A 1 32.18 67.39 -18.33
CA MET A 1 32.14 65.92 -18.42
C MET A 1 31.52 65.39 -17.14
N PRO A 2 30.46 64.57 -17.17
CA PRO A 2 29.99 63.89 -15.98
C PRO A 2 30.53 62.45 -15.89
N GLU A 3 30.89 62.06 -14.67
CA GLU A 3 31.51 60.79 -14.28
C GLU A 3 30.65 59.54 -14.59
N PRO A 4 31.26 58.37 -14.83
CA PRO A 4 30.53 57.13 -15.03
C PRO A 4 30.03 56.57 -13.69
N VAL A 5 28.71 56.63 -13.49
CA VAL A 5 28.04 55.92 -12.39
C VAL A 5 28.06 54.41 -12.69
N VAL A 6 28.94 53.67 -12.00
CA VAL A 6 29.04 52.21 -12.09
C VAL A 6 28.04 51.53 -11.14
N PHE A 7 27.04 50.84 -11.67
CA PHE A 7 26.03 50.11 -10.89
C PHE A 7 26.59 48.81 -10.28
N ARG A 8 27.00 48.86 -9.00
CA ARG A 8 27.45 47.69 -8.20
C ARG A 8 26.32 46.74 -7.74
N ARG A 9 25.05 47.17 -7.72
CA ARG A 9 23.96 46.44 -7.04
C ARG A 9 23.45 45.19 -7.77
N SER A 10 23.41 45.17 -9.10
CA SER A 10 22.87 44.04 -9.88
C SER A 10 23.82 42.83 -9.86
N ILE A 11 25.13 43.10 -9.95
CA ILE A 11 26.19 42.08 -9.86
C ILE A 11 26.23 41.48 -8.45
N LEU A 12 26.07 42.30 -7.40
CA LEU A 12 25.99 41.81 -6.02
C LEU A 12 24.77 40.91 -5.78
N ARG A 13 23.62 41.17 -6.41
CA ARG A 13 22.43 40.30 -6.29
C ARG A 13 22.59 38.97 -7.03
N ALA A 14 23.17 38.99 -8.23
CA ALA A 14 23.48 37.77 -8.97
C ALA A 14 24.52 36.93 -8.22
N ALA A 15 25.60 37.56 -7.72
CA ALA A 15 26.62 36.88 -6.92
C ALA A 15 26.04 36.31 -5.61
N ALA A 16 25.15 37.05 -4.93
CA ALA A 16 24.48 36.57 -3.72
C ALA A 16 23.54 35.38 -3.99
N ALA A 17 22.80 35.38 -5.10
CA ALA A 17 21.95 34.26 -5.49
C ALA A 17 22.77 33.01 -5.83
N THR A 18 23.88 33.17 -6.55
CA THR A 18 24.80 32.06 -6.87
C THR A 18 25.48 31.52 -5.60
N ALA A 19 25.90 32.40 -4.68
CA ALA A 19 26.49 32.00 -3.40
C ALA A 19 25.48 31.27 -2.49
N ALA A 20 24.24 31.73 -2.43
CA ALA A 20 23.16 31.07 -1.69
C ALA A 20 22.86 29.67 -2.27
N GLY A 21 22.83 29.53 -3.59
CA GLY A 21 22.67 28.23 -4.26
C GLY A 21 23.80 27.25 -3.97
N ALA A 22 25.06 27.74 -3.96
CA ALA A 22 26.22 26.93 -3.61
C ALA A 22 26.18 26.46 -2.14
N GLY A 23 25.79 27.35 -1.21
CA GLY A 23 25.60 27.00 0.20
C GLY A 23 24.52 25.95 0.42
N LEU A 24 23.41 26.03 -0.32
CA LEU A 24 22.32 25.05 -0.25
C LEU A 24 22.73 23.66 -0.75
N CYS A 25 23.50 23.60 -1.86
CA CYS A 25 24.06 22.33 -2.36
C CYS A 25 25.05 21.70 -1.36
N GLY A 26 25.83 22.50 -0.63
CA GLY A 26 26.73 22.01 0.43
C GLY A 26 25.98 21.42 1.63
N LEU A 27 24.91 22.07 2.09
CA LEU A 27 24.07 21.56 3.18
C LEU A 27 23.30 20.30 2.77
N LEU A 28 22.81 20.22 1.53
CA LEU A 28 22.19 19.02 0.99
C LEU A 28 23.18 17.85 0.92
N ALA A 29 24.43 18.09 0.51
CA ALA A 29 25.48 17.06 0.50
C ALA A 29 25.80 16.52 1.90
N GLN A 30 25.83 17.38 2.92
CA GLN A 30 26.01 16.96 4.32
C GLN A 30 24.79 16.18 4.84
N TYR A 31 23.57 16.63 4.50
CA TYR A 31 22.32 15.96 4.89
C TYR A 31 22.19 14.55 4.26
N ILE A 32 22.74 14.35 3.06
CA ILE A 32 22.79 13.03 2.38
C ILE A 32 23.64 12.02 3.16
N GLY A 33 24.71 12.47 3.82
CA GLY A 33 25.57 11.63 4.65
C GLY A 33 24.88 11.04 5.89
N LEU A 34 23.75 11.63 6.31
CA LEU A 34 22.96 11.18 7.45
C LEU A 34 21.98 10.05 7.11
N PHE A 35 21.78 9.75 5.82
CA PHE A 35 20.90 8.65 5.42
C PHE A 35 21.61 7.30 5.44
N PRO A 36 20.92 6.21 5.86
CA PRO A 36 21.43 4.85 5.75
C PRO A 36 21.87 4.52 4.32
N LEU A 37 22.93 3.71 4.16
CA LEU A 37 23.58 3.38 2.88
C LEU A 37 22.60 3.04 1.74
N GLN A 38 21.52 2.31 2.05
CA GLN A 38 20.47 1.95 1.09
C GLN A 38 19.69 3.13 0.47
N TYR A 39 19.76 4.33 1.05
CA TYR A 39 19.10 5.55 0.57
C TYR A 39 20.07 6.60 0.00
N GLN A 40 21.38 6.39 0.10
CA GLN A 40 22.37 7.37 -0.36
C GLN A 40 22.37 7.51 -1.89
N ALA A 41 22.06 6.45 -2.64
CA ALA A 41 21.93 6.52 -4.10
C ALA A 41 20.72 7.40 -4.51
N MET A 42 19.57 7.26 -3.84
CA MET A 42 18.40 8.13 -4.04
C MET A 42 18.73 9.59 -3.76
N ALA A 43 19.41 9.84 -2.64
CA ALA A 43 19.68 11.19 -2.19
C ALA A 43 20.74 11.89 -3.06
N ARG A 44 21.73 11.15 -3.57
CA ARG A 44 22.68 11.65 -4.58
C ARG A 44 21.99 12.01 -5.91
N ALA A 45 21.07 11.18 -6.40
CA ALA A 45 20.32 11.47 -7.62
C ALA A 45 19.44 12.73 -7.49
N GLY A 46 18.78 12.89 -6.33
CA GLY A 46 18.03 14.11 -6.01
C GLY A 46 18.91 15.36 -5.98
N CYS A 47 20.11 15.27 -5.40
CA CYS A 47 21.05 16.39 -5.31
C CYS A 47 21.56 16.86 -6.67
N VAL A 48 21.89 15.92 -7.57
CA VAL A 48 22.31 16.25 -8.95
C VAL A 48 21.20 16.99 -9.70
N CYS A 49 19.95 16.59 -9.53
CA CYS A 49 18.81 17.25 -10.17
C CYS A 49 18.59 18.68 -9.63
N VAL A 50 18.68 18.86 -8.31
CA VAL A 50 18.51 20.18 -7.67
C VAL A 50 19.64 21.13 -8.08
N CYS A 51 20.89 20.69 -8.02
CA CYS A 51 22.03 21.54 -8.40
C CYS A 51 22.02 21.84 -9.91
N GLY A 52 21.56 20.91 -10.77
CA GLY A 52 21.32 21.17 -12.20
C GLY A 52 20.25 22.24 -12.46
N GLY A 53 19.14 22.21 -11.71
CA GLY A 53 18.10 23.23 -11.79
C GLY A 53 18.57 24.61 -11.33
N ILE A 54 19.36 24.67 -10.26
CA ILE A 54 19.96 25.92 -9.75
C ILE A 54 20.97 26.51 -10.74
N ALA A 55 21.83 25.69 -11.34
CA ALA A 55 22.81 26.14 -12.34
C ALA A 55 22.12 26.72 -13.58
N LEU A 56 21.03 26.11 -14.03
CA LEU A 56 20.22 26.62 -15.14
C LEU A 56 19.58 27.98 -14.79
N LEU A 57 19.04 28.13 -13.59
CA LEU A 57 18.46 29.40 -13.11
C LEU A 57 19.51 30.51 -12.97
N ALA A 58 20.72 30.18 -12.51
CA ALA A 58 21.83 31.11 -12.42
C ALA A 58 22.29 31.56 -13.81
N LEU A 59 22.39 30.63 -14.78
CA LEU A 59 22.74 30.94 -16.17
C LEU A 59 21.70 31.86 -16.82
N VAL A 60 20.41 31.56 -16.64
CA VAL A 60 19.30 32.39 -17.16
C VAL A 60 19.30 33.76 -16.50
N SER A 61 19.51 33.84 -15.19
CA SER A 61 19.59 35.12 -14.48
C SER A 61 20.80 35.94 -14.91
N TRP A 62 21.96 35.30 -15.15
CA TRP A 62 23.16 35.95 -15.65
C TRP A 62 22.96 36.50 -17.07
N LEU A 63 22.30 35.73 -17.95
CA LEU A 63 21.91 36.19 -19.29
C LEU A 63 20.93 37.38 -19.25
N CYS A 64 20.02 37.40 -18.28
CA CYS A 64 19.12 38.54 -18.05
C CYS A 64 19.86 39.78 -17.50
N VAL A 65 20.84 39.62 -16.62
CA VAL A 65 21.63 40.75 -16.07
C VAL A 65 22.64 41.29 -17.09
N ALA A 66 23.25 40.42 -17.90
CA ALA A 66 24.12 40.85 -19.01
C ALA A 66 23.36 41.68 -20.06
N ARG A 67 22.05 41.46 -20.16
CA ARG A 67 21.13 42.18 -21.07
C ARG A 67 20.76 43.60 -20.60
N GLU A 68 20.83 43.91 -19.29
CA GLU A 68 20.46 45.24 -18.75
C GLU A 68 21.56 46.32 -18.88
N ARG A 69 22.70 46.02 -19.51
CA ARG A 69 23.83 46.97 -19.63
C ARG A 69 23.74 47.99 -20.78
N VAL A 70 22.55 48.26 -21.34
CA VAL A 70 22.39 49.23 -22.43
C VAL A 70 21.46 50.37 -22.01
N ILE A 71 22.10 51.49 -21.63
CA ILE A 71 21.65 52.89 -21.59
C ILE A 71 20.13 53.13 -21.43
N VAL A 72 19.72 53.48 -20.20
CA VAL A 72 18.44 54.16 -19.94
C VAL A 72 18.73 55.59 -19.50
N GLY A 73 18.41 56.55 -20.38
CA GLY A 73 18.19 57.94 -20.01
C GLY A 73 16.72 58.31 -20.24
N ASP A 74 16.20 59.30 -19.51
CA ASP A 74 14.81 59.81 -19.49
C ASP A 74 14.30 60.34 -20.85
N GLY A 75 14.20 59.45 -21.85
CA GLY A 75 13.84 59.81 -23.23
C GLY A 75 12.35 60.00 -23.46
N ALA A 76 11.48 59.23 -22.80
CA ALA A 76 10.07 59.16 -23.16
C ALA A 76 9.30 60.48 -22.93
N LEU A 77 9.63 61.23 -21.86
CA LEU A 77 9.05 62.54 -21.57
C LEU A 77 9.59 63.63 -22.52
N THR A 78 10.87 63.56 -22.87
CA THR A 78 11.55 64.48 -23.78
C THR A 78 11.05 64.34 -25.21
N ILE A 79 10.79 63.10 -25.67
CA ILE A 79 10.24 62.78 -27.01
C ILE A 79 8.79 63.26 -27.13
N ARG A 80 7.97 63.08 -26.08
CA ARG A 80 6.58 63.57 -26.06
C ARG A 80 6.51 65.10 -26.08
N ARG A 81 7.50 65.78 -25.49
CA ARG A 81 7.68 67.25 -25.62
C ARG A 81 8.09 67.62 -27.04
N LEU A 82 9.12 66.99 -27.61
CA LEU A 82 9.62 67.23 -28.97
C LEU A 82 8.53 67.05 -30.06
N LEU A 83 7.66 66.06 -29.91
CA LEU A 83 6.54 65.82 -30.83
C LEU A 83 5.36 66.79 -30.64
N ARG A 84 5.22 67.41 -29.47
CA ARG A 84 4.17 68.40 -29.17
C ARG A 84 4.58 69.84 -29.48
N THR A 85 5.86 70.17 -29.46
CA THR A 85 6.36 71.56 -29.63
C THR A 85 6.60 72.00 -31.08
N THR A 86 6.12 71.27 -32.10
CA THR A 86 6.23 71.64 -33.55
C THR A 86 7.66 71.90 -34.10
N THR A 87 8.71 71.61 -33.34
CA THR A 87 10.09 71.94 -33.71
C THR A 87 10.71 71.01 -34.76
N LEU A 88 10.08 69.86 -35.05
CA LEU A 88 10.52 68.92 -36.09
C LEU A 88 9.65 69.06 -37.35
N ARG A 89 10.21 69.66 -38.42
CA ARG A 89 9.58 69.65 -39.75
C ARG A 89 9.76 68.28 -40.40
N TRP A 90 8.69 67.51 -40.54
CA TRP A 90 8.69 66.13 -41.07
C TRP A 90 9.26 66.02 -42.48
N GLU A 91 9.15 67.10 -43.27
CA GLU A 91 9.76 67.26 -44.59
C GLU A 91 11.28 67.10 -44.58
N SER A 92 11.93 67.29 -43.43
CA SER A 92 13.39 67.19 -43.27
C SER A 92 13.90 65.80 -42.87
N VAL A 93 13.00 64.82 -42.72
CA VAL A 93 13.34 63.42 -42.40
C VAL A 93 13.59 62.65 -43.70
N ALA A 94 14.83 62.22 -43.92
CA ALA A 94 15.26 61.59 -45.15
C ALA A 94 14.93 60.08 -45.19
N GLU A 95 15.11 59.39 -44.07
CA GLU A 95 14.95 57.94 -43.96
C GLU A 95 14.59 57.54 -42.53
N LEU A 96 13.72 56.53 -42.42
CA LEU A 96 13.34 55.85 -41.19
C LEU A 96 13.84 54.40 -41.26
N VAL A 97 14.92 54.09 -40.53
CA VAL A 97 15.59 52.79 -40.61
C VAL A 97 15.41 51.99 -39.34
N ALA A 98 15.05 50.72 -39.47
CA ALA A 98 15.20 49.71 -38.43
C ALA A 98 16.53 48.96 -38.67
N PRO A 99 17.58 49.15 -37.84
CA PRO A 99 18.85 48.46 -38.04
C PRO A 99 18.71 46.93 -37.94
N PRO A 100 19.63 46.17 -38.59
CA PRO A 100 19.63 44.71 -38.52
C PRO A 100 20.07 44.22 -37.13
N GLY A 101 19.17 43.59 -36.38
CA GLY A 101 19.45 43.01 -35.07
C GLY A 101 18.30 42.14 -34.55
N LEU A 102 18.64 41.05 -33.84
CA LEU A 102 17.71 40.08 -33.26
C LEU A 102 17.11 40.59 -31.94
N TYR A 103 15.88 41.09 -32.03
CA TYR A 103 14.85 41.32 -31.00
C TYR A 103 15.04 42.34 -29.85
N THR A 104 13.96 43.12 -29.72
CA THR A 104 13.31 43.84 -28.59
C THR A 104 13.70 45.26 -28.21
N ASP A 105 14.90 45.76 -28.50
CA ASP A 105 15.22 47.18 -28.30
C ASP A 105 15.88 47.75 -29.57
N VAL A 106 15.08 47.98 -30.60
CA VAL A 106 15.56 48.59 -31.84
C VAL A 106 15.25 50.09 -31.78
N PRO A 107 16.26 50.97 -31.61
CA PRO A 107 16.01 52.39 -31.70
C PRO A 107 15.60 52.75 -33.12
N LEU A 108 14.47 53.45 -33.24
CA LEU A 108 14.12 54.15 -34.48
C LEU A 108 15.09 55.31 -34.63
N VAL A 109 15.88 55.31 -35.71
CA VAL A 109 16.83 56.37 -36.01
C VAL A 109 16.21 57.30 -37.07
N LEU A 110 16.02 58.57 -36.70
CA LEU A 110 15.62 59.64 -37.61
C LEU A 110 16.87 60.26 -38.24
N VAL A 111 17.00 60.18 -39.57
CA VAL A 111 18.11 60.80 -40.31
C VAL A 111 17.62 62.11 -40.95
N ARG A 112 18.28 63.24 -40.63
CA ARG A 112 17.89 64.58 -41.13
C ARG A 112 18.63 64.94 -42.43
N LEU A 113 17.94 65.58 -43.36
CA LEU A 113 18.51 66.07 -44.63
C LEU A 113 19.58 67.13 -44.40
N GLY A 114 20.85 66.72 -44.50
CA GLY A 114 21.99 67.60 -44.76
C GLY A 114 22.87 66.94 -45.82
N ARG A 115 23.15 67.65 -46.93
CA ARG A 115 23.96 67.12 -48.04
C ARG A 115 25.33 66.64 -47.52
N PRO A 116 25.65 65.33 -47.59
CA PRO A 116 26.96 64.85 -47.19
C PRO A 116 27.94 64.96 -48.36
N ARG A 117 29.12 65.56 -48.11
CA ARG A 117 30.32 65.33 -48.95
C ARG A 117 31.14 64.23 -48.27
N GLY A 118 31.01 62.99 -48.75
CA GLY A 118 31.89 61.85 -48.40
C GLY A 118 31.26 60.69 -47.62
N LEU A 119 31.71 59.45 -47.93
CA LEU A 119 31.21 58.17 -47.40
C LEU A 119 31.44 58.02 -45.88
N LEU A 120 32.53 58.59 -45.35
CA LEU A 120 32.87 58.58 -43.92
C LEU A 120 32.02 59.56 -43.09
N ALA A 121 31.47 60.63 -43.71
CA ALA A 121 30.62 61.60 -43.02
C ALA A 121 29.20 61.05 -42.74
N ARG A 122 28.74 60.04 -43.50
CA ARG A 122 27.45 59.37 -43.25
C ARG A 122 27.44 58.56 -41.95
N LEU A 123 28.59 58.07 -41.48
CA LEU A 123 28.70 57.29 -40.24
C LEU A 123 28.69 58.16 -38.96
N ARG A 124 28.78 59.49 -39.08
CA ARG A 124 28.82 60.43 -37.95
C ARG A 124 27.62 61.39 -37.87
N GLN A 125 26.56 61.16 -38.64
CA GLN A 125 25.37 62.00 -38.49
C GLN A 125 24.71 61.78 -37.13
N PRO A 126 24.36 62.85 -36.38
CA PRO A 126 23.65 62.72 -35.12
C PRO A 126 22.23 62.20 -35.39
N GLY A 127 22.06 60.88 -35.29
CA GLY A 127 20.76 60.23 -35.26
C GLY A 127 20.16 60.30 -33.86
N VAL A 128 18.91 60.72 -33.74
CA VAL A 128 18.18 60.60 -32.47
C VAL A 128 17.69 59.15 -32.35
N ALA A 129 18.27 58.40 -31.42
CA ALA A 129 17.84 57.04 -31.08
C ALA A 129 16.74 57.10 -30.01
N LEU A 130 15.60 56.46 -30.26
CA LEU A 130 14.50 56.39 -29.30
C LEU A 130 14.64 55.10 -28.45
N PRO A 131 14.88 55.15 -27.13
CA PRO A 131 14.87 53.95 -26.28
C PRO A 131 13.42 53.54 -25.97
N GLY A 132 13.09 52.24 -25.95
CA GLY A 132 11.68 51.85 -25.80
C GLY A 132 11.36 50.44 -25.29
N HIS A 133 10.66 50.39 -24.15
CA HIS A 133 9.73 49.32 -23.78
C HIS A 133 8.34 49.50 -24.46
N TRP A 134 7.66 48.38 -24.70
CA TRP A 134 6.73 48.20 -25.85
C TRP A 134 5.26 48.62 -25.68
N VAL A 135 4.75 48.88 -24.47
CA VAL A 135 3.28 48.95 -24.28
C VAL A 135 2.68 50.30 -24.71
N GLY A 136 3.46 51.38 -24.76
CA GLY A 136 3.01 52.71 -25.24
C GLY A 136 3.34 53.03 -26.71
N HIS A 137 4.26 52.29 -27.34
CA HIS A 137 4.90 52.69 -28.60
C HIS A 137 4.12 52.32 -29.86
N ALA A 138 3.24 51.33 -29.84
CA ALA A 138 2.50 50.94 -31.06
C ALA A 138 1.58 52.06 -31.60
N ARG A 139 1.17 53.01 -30.75
CA ARG A 139 0.44 54.21 -31.14
C ARG A 139 1.39 55.30 -31.65
N LEU A 140 2.50 55.53 -30.94
CA LEU A 140 3.53 56.52 -31.32
C LEU A 140 4.20 56.18 -32.66
N VAL A 141 4.58 54.92 -32.87
CA VAL A 141 5.19 54.43 -34.12
C VAL A 141 4.20 54.53 -35.27
N ARG A 142 2.91 54.22 -35.05
CA ARG A 142 1.85 54.45 -36.06
C ARG A 142 1.68 55.93 -36.39
N GLU A 143 1.76 56.80 -35.39
CA GLU A 143 1.62 58.25 -35.56
C GLU A 143 2.85 58.87 -36.26
N ILE A 144 4.05 58.38 -35.99
CA ILE A 144 5.30 58.75 -36.68
C ILE A 144 5.28 58.26 -38.13
N VAL A 145 4.87 57.00 -38.38
CA VAL A 145 4.77 56.43 -39.73
C VAL A 145 3.66 57.09 -40.55
N ALA A 146 2.54 57.46 -39.94
CA ALA A 146 1.46 58.18 -40.61
C ALA A 146 1.84 59.61 -41.03
N ARG A 147 2.83 60.22 -40.37
CA ARG A 147 3.31 61.59 -40.66
C ARG A 147 4.58 61.63 -41.51
N ALA A 148 5.30 60.52 -41.64
CA ALA A 148 6.48 60.41 -42.50
C ALA A 148 6.07 60.20 -43.97
N PRO A 149 6.75 60.82 -44.96
CA PRO A 149 6.48 60.56 -46.37
C PRO A 149 6.66 59.07 -46.69
N HIS A 150 5.74 58.48 -47.47
CA HIS A 150 5.74 57.03 -47.79
C HIS A 150 7.07 56.51 -48.35
N ALA A 151 7.84 57.36 -49.05
CA ALA A 151 9.14 57.03 -49.61
C ALA A 151 10.26 56.84 -48.57
N ALA A 152 10.11 57.37 -47.35
CA ALA A 152 11.14 57.36 -46.32
C ALA A 152 11.14 56.11 -45.41
N VAL A 153 10.16 55.21 -45.55
CA VAL A 153 10.02 54.01 -44.70
C VAL A 153 10.59 52.78 -45.42
N ASN A 154 11.64 52.15 -44.87
CA ASN A 154 12.25 50.98 -45.52
C ASN A 154 11.30 49.75 -45.60
N GLY A 155 11.57 48.85 -46.56
CA GLY A 155 10.73 47.69 -46.85
C GLY A 155 10.59 46.67 -45.71
N ARG A 156 11.59 46.52 -44.82
CA ARG A 156 11.52 45.61 -43.66
C ARG A 156 10.59 46.13 -42.58
N LEU A 157 10.65 47.43 -42.29
CA LEU A 157 9.74 48.07 -41.35
C LEU A 157 8.30 48.01 -41.90
N ARG A 158 8.12 48.16 -43.22
CA ARG A 158 6.84 47.94 -43.91
C ARG A 158 6.32 46.51 -43.78
N ALA A 159 7.16 45.50 -44.03
CA ALA A 159 6.78 44.09 -43.91
C ALA A 159 6.42 43.70 -42.47
N TRP A 160 7.13 44.25 -41.48
CA TRP A 160 6.83 44.04 -40.06
C TRP A 160 5.52 44.71 -39.64
N LEU A 161 5.23 45.93 -40.15
CA LEU A 161 3.97 46.63 -39.90
C LEU A 161 2.75 45.97 -40.58
N ALA A 162 2.96 45.27 -41.70
CA ALA A 162 1.90 44.66 -42.48
C ALA A 162 1.27 43.41 -41.82
N ASP A 163 2.03 42.65 -41.01
CA ASP A 163 1.47 41.58 -40.18
C ASP A 163 2.28 41.38 -38.89
N PRO A 164 1.97 42.15 -37.82
CA PRO A 164 2.67 42.03 -36.54
C PRO A 164 2.43 40.69 -35.82
N ARG A 165 1.62 39.77 -36.38
CA ARG A 165 1.27 38.48 -35.75
C ARG A 165 2.12 37.30 -36.22
N ARG A 166 2.96 37.44 -37.25
CA ARG A 166 3.81 36.35 -37.75
C ARG A 166 5.24 36.43 -37.23
N VAL A 167 5.55 35.63 -36.21
CA VAL A 167 6.94 35.28 -35.87
C VAL A 167 7.50 34.39 -36.99
N PRO A 168 8.61 34.78 -37.66
CA PRO A 168 9.20 34.03 -38.76
C PRO A 168 9.60 32.59 -38.38
N PRO A 169 9.49 31.61 -39.30
CA PRO A 169 9.80 30.21 -39.03
C PRO A 169 11.24 29.97 -38.55
N SER A 170 12.20 30.77 -39.01
CA SER A 170 13.60 30.75 -38.57
C SER A 170 13.79 30.95 -37.06
N HIS A 171 12.82 31.54 -36.36
CA HIS A 171 12.85 31.76 -34.92
C HIS A 171 12.04 30.74 -34.12
N ARG A 172 11.20 29.93 -34.78
CA ARG A 172 10.43 28.85 -34.13
C ARG A 172 11.24 27.59 -33.94
N ILE A 173 12.14 27.31 -34.88
CA ILE A 173 12.97 26.09 -34.90
C ILE A 173 13.91 26.00 -33.67
N PRO A 174 14.61 27.07 -33.23
CA PRO A 174 15.49 26.99 -32.05
C PRO A 174 14.70 26.80 -30.73
N ALA A 175 13.53 27.42 -30.61
CA ALA A 175 12.67 27.26 -29.44
C ALA A 175 12.08 25.85 -29.35
N LEU A 176 11.68 25.27 -30.49
CA LEU A 176 11.24 23.88 -30.58
C LEU A 176 12.40 22.90 -30.31
N ALA A 177 13.62 23.20 -30.75
CA ALA A 177 14.80 22.40 -30.45
C ALA A 177 15.17 22.41 -28.96
N LEU A 178 15.07 23.57 -28.29
CA LEU A 178 15.29 23.68 -26.84
C LEU A 178 14.22 22.91 -26.05
N LEU A 179 12.95 22.99 -26.46
CA LEU A 179 11.86 22.19 -25.88
C LEU A 179 12.08 20.69 -26.10
N ALA A 180 12.54 20.27 -27.27
CA ALA A 180 12.85 18.88 -27.58
C ALA A 180 14.03 18.35 -26.74
N CYS A 181 15.10 19.16 -26.56
CA CYS A 181 16.21 18.82 -25.67
C CYS A 181 15.76 18.68 -24.20
N ALA A 182 14.93 19.61 -23.71
CA ALA A 182 14.40 19.55 -22.36
C ALA A 182 13.53 18.31 -22.15
N ALA A 183 12.68 17.96 -23.12
CA ALA A 183 11.87 16.75 -23.10
C ALA A 183 12.73 15.47 -23.10
N GLY A 184 13.79 15.43 -23.93
CA GLY A 184 14.73 14.31 -23.99
C GLY A 184 15.48 14.07 -22.68
N LEU A 185 16.00 15.14 -22.06
CA LEU A 185 16.68 15.06 -20.77
C LEU A 185 15.74 14.62 -19.64
N THR A 186 14.49 15.08 -19.68
CA THR A 186 13.46 14.69 -18.71
C THR A 186 13.08 13.21 -18.87
N ALA A 187 12.94 12.73 -20.11
CA ALA A 187 12.66 11.33 -20.40
C ALA A 187 13.82 10.39 -19.98
N ALA A 188 15.06 10.79 -20.22
CA ALA A 188 16.24 10.03 -19.78
C ALA A 188 16.35 9.94 -18.25
N ALA A 189 16.09 11.05 -17.55
CA ALA A 189 16.07 11.07 -16.08
C ALA A 189 14.94 10.20 -15.50
N LEU A 190 13.76 10.20 -16.14
CA LEU A 190 12.64 9.34 -15.74
C LEU A 190 12.95 7.86 -15.97
N ALA A 191 13.56 7.51 -17.11
CA ALA A 191 13.97 6.13 -17.40
C ALA A 191 14.98 5.61 -16.37
N ALA A 192 15.98 6.42 -16.01
CA ALA A 192 16.95 6.06 -14.98
C ALA A 192 16.30 5.90 -13.59
N ALA A 193 15.35 6.77 -13.23
CA ALA A 193 14.63 6.70 -11.96
C ALA A 193 13.71 5.46 -11.87
N LEU A 194 13.05 5.11 -12.98
CA LEU A 194 12.23 3.90 -13.08
C LEU A 194 13.06 2.62 -12.99
N SER A 195 14.23 2.57 -13.64
CA SER A 195 15.14 1.41 -13.51
C SER A 195 15.70 1.23 -12.09
N ALA A 196 15.73 2.30 -11.29
CA ALA A 196 16.19 2.27 -9.90
C ALA A 196 15.07 2.03 -8.87
N GLY A 197 13.80 1.92 -9.30
CA GLY A 197 12.65 1.74 -8.39
C GLY A 197 12.27 3.01 -7.61
N VAL A 198 12.74 4.19 -8.02
CA VAL A 198 12.61 5.45 -7.27
C VAL A 198 11.63 6.36 -8.00
N VAL A 199 10.34 6.10 -7.80
CA VAL A 199 9.28 6.80 -8.55
C VAL A 199 9.13 8.26 -8.06
N THR A 200 9.25 8.52 -6.76
CA THR A 200 8.86 9.82 -6.16
C THR A 200 9.81 10.99 -6.49
N ALA A 201 11.12 10.75 -6.63
CA ALA A 201 12.09 11.81 -6.90
C ALA A 201 12.09 12.27 -8.37
N GLY A 202 11.84 11.34 -9.31
CA GLY A 202 11.73 11.67 -10.74
C GLY A 202 10.58 12.63 -11.05
N TRP A 203 9.46 12.51 -10.32
CA TRP A 203 8.28 13.35 -10.53
C TRP A 203 8.46 14.81 -10.10
N GLY A 204 9.18 15.09 -9.01
CA GLY A 204 9.47 16.47 -8.59
C GLY A 204 10.25 17.24 -9.66
N VAL A 205 11.19 16.56 -10.33
CA VAL A 205 12.00 17.14 -11.41
C VAL A 205 11.17 17.37 -12.66
N VAL A 206 10.38 16.38 -13.10
CA VAL A 206 9.50 16.49 -14.29
C VAL A 206 8.52 17.67 -14.13
N THR A 207 7.88 17.78 -12.97
CA THR A 207 6.87 18.81 -12.70
C THR A 207 7.49 20.20 -12.62
N ALA A 208 8.64 20.33 -11.97
CA ALA A 208 9.38 21.59 -11.88
C ALA A 208 9.90 22.05 -13.25
N SER A 209 10.48 21.14 -14.05
CA SER A 209 11.00 21.44 -15.39
C SER A 209 9.91 21.85 -16.36
N LEU A 210 8.73 21.23 -16.31
CA LEU A 210 7.58 21.58 -17.14
C LEU A 210 6.96 22.92 -16.73
N ALA A 211 6.81 23.17 -15.42
CA ALA A 211 6.33 24.46 -14.91
C ALA A 211 7.26 25.61 -15.29
N LEU A 212 8.58 25.41 -15.20
CA LEU A 212 9.59 26.41 -15.55
C LEU A 212 9.57 26.70 -17.06
N SER A 213 9.45 25.67 -17.89
CA SER A 213 9.39 25.80 -19.36
C SER A 213 8.15 26.58 -19.80
N CYS A 214 7.02 26.39 -19.12
CA CYS A 214 5.78 27.12 -19.40
C CYS A 214 5.84 28.59 -18.96
N GLY A 215 6.48 28.89 -17.82
CA GLY A 215 6.70 30.26 -17.35
C GLY A 215 7.60 31.07 -18.29
N LEU A 216 8.65 30.45 -18.83
CA LEU A 216 9.58 31.08 -19.77
C LEU A 216 8.97 31.29 -21.16
N ALA A 217 8.14 30.36 -21.64
CA ALA A 217 7.44 30.50 -22.93
C ALA A 217 6.29 31.54 -22.89
N GLY A 218 5.65 31.71 -21.74
CA GLY A 218 4.53 32.65 -21.56
C GLY A 218 4.90 34.14 -21.67
N HIS A 219 6.18 34.49 -21.43
CA HIS A 219 6.62 35.89 -21.45
C HIS A 219 7.00 36.43 -22.83
N SER A 220 7.21 35.58 -23.84
CA SER A 220 7.71 36.00 -25.16
C SER A 220 6.68 35.95 -26.30
N LEU A 221 5.46 35.47 -26.05
CA LEU A 221 4.47 35.18 -27.10
C LEU A 221 3.19 36.00 -26.90
N GLY A 222 2.72 36.68 -27.96
CA GLY A 222 1.77 37.80 -27.92
C GLY A 222 0.34 37.55 -27.38
N ARG A 223 -0.52 38.58 -27.50
CA ARG A 223 -1.85 38.67 -26.84
C ARG A 223 -2.82 37.50 -27.10
N GLU A 224 -2.69 36.76 -28.20
CA GLU A 224 -3.56 35.60 -28.50
C GLU A 224 -3.29 34.37 -27.61
N TRP A 225 -2.18 34.35 -26.87
CA TRP A 225 -1.79 33.22 -26.02
C TRP A 225 -2.11 33.38 -24.53
N ARG A 226 -2.62 34.53 -24.08
CA ARG A 226 -2.99 34.77 -22.67
C ARG A 226 -4.02 33.78 -22.11
N PRO A 227 -5.13 33.44 -22.82
CA PRO A 227 -6.07 32.45 -22.30
C PRO A 227 -5.46 31.04 -22.28
N LYS A 228 -4.57 30.71 -23.23
CA LYS A 228 -3.88 29.41 -23.27
C LYS A 228 -2.84 29.26 -22.15
N SER A 229 -2.07 30.31 -21.88
CA SER A 229 -1.09 30.33 -20.80
C SER A 229 -1.76 30.36 -19.42
N ALA A 230 -2.88 31.08 -19.26
CA ALA A 230 -3.70 30.96 -18.06
C ALA A 230 -4.21 29.52 -17.85
N LEU A 231 -4.69 28.86 -18.91
CA LEU A 231 -5.12 27.47 -18.84
C LEU A 231 -3.97 26.55 -18.41
N VAL A 232 -2.79 26.69 -19.01
CA VAL A 232 -1.59 25.90 -18.67
C VAL A 232 -1.16 26.12 -17.22
N ILE A 233 -1.19 27.37 -16.73
CA ILE A 233 -0.84 27.70 -15.34
C ILE A 233 -1.88 27.10 -14.37
N SER A 234 -3.17 27.25 -14.65
CA SER A 234 -4.24 26.67 -13.83
C SER A 234 -4.17 25.15 -13.75
N TYR A 235 -3.88 24.47 -14.87
CA TYR A 235 -3.72 23.01 -14.88
C TYR A 235 -2.43 22.55 -14.20
N THR A 236 -1.34 23.32 -14.28
CA THR A 236 -0.10 23.05 -13.53
C THR A 236 -0.33 23.18 -12.03
N ALA A 237 -1.06 24.21 -11.60
CA ALA A 237 -1.42 24.40 -10.20
C ALA A 237 -2.34 23.29 -9.70
N LEU A 238 -3.30 22.83 -10.51
CA LEU A 238 -4.17 21.70 -10.18
C LEU A 238 -3.38 20.39 -10.06
N ALA A 239 -2.47 20.11 -10.99
CA ALA A 239 -1.62 18.91 -10.95
C ALA A 239 -0.70 18.91 -9.73
N LEU A 240 -0.12 20.07 -9.37
CA LEU A 240 0.69 20.23 -8.17
C LEU A 240 -0.17 20.09 -6.90
N GLY A 241 -1.37 20.67 -6.88
CA GLY A 241 -2.33 20.54 -5.78
C GLY A 241 -2.75 19.08 -5.55
N LEU A 242 -3.08 18.36 -6.62
CA LEU A 242 -3.34 16.92 -6.57
C LEU A 242 -2.12 16.14 -6.10
N PHE A 243 -0.92 16.43 -6.62
CA PHE A 243 0.31 15.79 -6.16
C PHE A 243 0.54 16.01 -4.66
N LEU A 244 0.43 17.25 -4.16
CA LEU A 244 0.64 17.57 -2.74
C LEU A 244 -0.44 16.96 -1.84
N PHE A 245 -1.70 16.98 -2.28
CA PHE A 245 -2.81 16.39 -1.53
C PHE A 245 -2.69 14.87 -1.43
N TYR A 246 -2.16 14.21 -2.46
CA TYR A 246 -2.03 12.76 -2.54
C TYR A 246 -0.61 12.22 -2.26
N ALA A 247 0.40 13.08 -2.11
CA ALA A 247 1.76 12.71 -1.74
C ALA A 247 1.85 11.89 -0.43
N PRO A 248 1.06 12.20 0.62
CA PRO A 248 1.00 11.34 1.80
C PRO A 248 0.54 9.92 1.43
N ALA A 249 -0.52 9.79 0.62
CA ALA A 249 -1.03 8.49 0.18
C ALA A 249 -0.04 7.72 -0.72
N MET A 250 0.78 8.41 -1.52
CA MET A 250 1.87 7.80 -2.29
C MET A 250 3.00 7.28 -1.39
N ALA A 251 3.31 7.98 -0.29
CA ALA A 251 4.30 7.52 0.68
C ALA A 251 3.86 6.22 1.40
N TYR A 252 2.55 5.94 1.45
CA TYR A 252 1.98 4.72 2.02
C TYR A 252 1.83 3.54 1.04
N GLY A 253 2.41 3.61 -0.16
CA GLY A 253 2.65 2.42 -1.00
C GLY A 253 1.42 1.84 -1.72
N ARG A 254 0.36 2.61 -1.96
CA ARG A 254 -0.76 2.15 -2.80
C ARG A 254 -0.41 2.27 -4.30
N SER A 255 -0.03 1.16 -4.92
CA SER A 255 0.47 1.06 -6.30
C SER A 255 -0.54 1.50 -7.38
N SER A 256 -1.84 1.39 -7.14
CA SER A 256 -2.89 1.78 -8.09
C SER A 256 -2.95 3.28 -8.37
N TRP A 257 -2.45 4.13 -7.46
CA TRP A 257 -2.48 5.58 -7.63
C TRP A 257 -1.35 6.12 -8.51
N VAL A 258 -0.21 5.44 -8.55
CA VAL A 258 0.88 5.79 -9.47
C VAL A 258 0.43 5.60 -10.92
N LEU A 259 -0.36 4.56 -11.21
CA LEU A 259 -0.96 4.34 -12.52
C LEU A 259 -2.02 5.40 -12.86
N LEU A 260 -2.85 5.83 -11.90
CA LEU A 260 -3.80 6.94 -12.10
C LEU A 260 -3.12 8.30 -12.30
N LEU A 261 -1.99 8.53 -11.63
CA LEU A 261 -1.20 9.75 -11.82
C LEU A 261 -0.49 9.73 -13.19
N LEU A 262 0.10 8.58 -13.56
CA LEU A 262 0.74 8.39 -14.86
C LEU A 262 -0.28 8.52 -16.01
N ALA A 263 -1.48 7.96 -15.82
CA ALA A 263 -2.64 8.16 -16.68
C ALA A 263 -3.02 9.64 -16.85
N ALA A 264 -3.12 10.38 -15.74
CA ALA A 264 -3.43 11.81 -15.75
C ALA A 264 -2.34 12.62 -16.46
N CYS A 265 -1.07 12.29 -16.23
CA CYS A 265 0.07 12.95 -16.85
C CYS A 265 0.21 12.61 -18.35
N LEU A 266 -0.07 11.38 -18.77
CA LEU A 266 -0.13 11.01 -20.19
C LEU A 266 -1.31 11.70 -20.89
N GLY A 267 -2.47 11.78 -20.24
CA GLY A 267 -3.60 12.60 -20.71
C GLY A 267 -3.19 14.05 -20.88
N TRP A 268 -2.50 14.63 -19.90
CA TRP A 268 -1.98 16.00 -19.95
C TRP A 268 -0.98 16.23 -21.09
N ALA A 269 -0.03 15.31 -21.31
CA ALA A 269 0.91 15.38 -22.42
C ALA A 269 0.19 15.33 -23.77
N ALA A 270 -0.81 14.46 -23.93
CA ALA A 270 -1.61 14.34 -25.14
C ALA A 270 -2.44 15.60 -25.44
N ALA A 271 -3.08 16.20 -24.41
CA ALA A 271 -3.79 17.48 -24.57
C ALA A 271 -2.84 18.62 -24.97
N THR A 272 -1.67 18.68 -24.35
CA THR A 272 -0.66 19.72 -24.64
C THR A 272 -0.13 19.57 -26.06
N PHE A 273 0.12 18.34 -26.52
CA PHE A 273 0.52 18.06 -27.90
C PHE A 273 -0.56 18.47 -28.91
N LEU A 274 -1.83 18.08 -28.68
CA LEU A 274 -2.95 18.38 -29.58
C LEU A 274 -3.27 19.88 -29.66
N THR A 275 -3.07 20.63 -28.57
CA THR A 275 -3.30 22.10 -28.54
C THR A 275 -2.17 22.91 -29.18
N CYS A 276 -1.00 22.29 -29.35
CA CYS A 276 0.17 22.86 -30.03
C CYS A 276 0.21 22.56 -31.54
N LEU A 277 -0.62 21.65 -32.05
CA LEU A 277 -0.68 21.38 -33.50
C LEU A 277 -1.24 22.60 -34.27
N PRO A 278 -0.68 22.91 -35.46
CA PRO A 278 -0.96 24.16 -36.19
C PRO A 278 -2.36 24.24 -36.83
N GLY A 279 -3.13 23.14 -36.86
CA GLY A 279 -4.52 23.17 -37.33
C GLY A 279 -5.46 23.42 -36.16
N ARG A 280 -6.37 24.41 -36.25
CA ARG A 280 -7.44 24.65 -35.25
C ARG A 280 -8.28 23.36 -35.11
N PRO A 281 -8.03 22.51 -34.10
CA PRO A 281 -8.91 21.37 -33.91
C PRO A 281 -10.21 21.97 -33.35
N ARG A 282 -11.36 21.61 -33.91
CA ARG A 282 -12.64 21.96 -33.27
C ARG A 282 -12.57 21.45 -31.83
N ALA A 283 -12.89 22.30 -30.85
CA ALA A 283 -12.74 22.00 -29.42
C ALA A 283 -13.34 20.64 -29.03
N THR A 284 -14.40 20.22 -29.72
CA THR A 284 -15.03 18.90 -29.59
C THR A 284 -14.10 17.73 -29.89
N ARG A 285 -13.21 17.80 -30.89
CA ARG A 285 -12.25 16.71 -31.16
C ARG A 285 -11.22 16.57 -30.04
N VAL A 286 -10.71 17.68 -29.51
CA VAL A 286 -9.75 17.66 -28.37
C VAL A 286 -10.41 17.06 -27.13
N ALA A 287 -11.66 17.45 -26.84
CA ALA A 287 -12.41 16.91 -25.71
C ALA A 287 -12.67 15.40 -25.84
N VAL A 288 -13.04 14.91 -27.03
CA VAL A 288 -13.28 13.48 -27.28
C VAL A 288 -12.01 12.66 -27.15
N THR A 289 -10.89 13.10 -27.75
CA THR A 289 -9.61 12.38 -27.62
C THR A 289 -9.13 12.34 -26.17
N TYR A 290 -9.35 13.41 -25.41
CA TYR A 290 -9.01 13.46 -23.99
C TYR A 290 -9.89 12.54 -23.14
N GLY A 291 -11.21 12.54 -23.41
CA GLY A 291 -12.15 11.65 -22.74
C GLY A 291 -11.83 10.18 -22.98
N MET A 292 -11.43 9.81 -24.20
CA MET A 292 -10.99 8.45 -24.53
C MET A 292 -9.66 8.10 -23.83
N ALA A 293 -8.65 8.98 -23.86
CA ALA A 293 -7.37 8.71 -23.21
C ALA A 293 -7.52 8.58 -21.68
N LEU A 294 -8.33 9.45 -21.06
CA LEU A 294 -8.66 9.36 -19.65
C LEU A 294 -9.44 8.06 -19.36
N GLY A 295 -10.46 7.74 -20.16
CA GLY A 295 -11.27 6.54 -20.00
C GLY A 295 -10.45 5.24 -20.13
N VAL A 296 -9.55 5.16 -21.11
CA VAL A 296 -8.64 4.01 -21.29
C VAL A 296 -7.64 3.92 -20.15
N SER A 297 -7.09 5.05 -19.71
CA SER A 297 -6.06 5.04 -18.67
C SER A 297 -6.65 4.78 -17.27
N VAL A 298 -7.84 5.33 -16.98
CA VAL A 298 -8.63 4.99 -15.80
C VAL A 298 -9.10 3.54 -15.89
N GLY A 299 -9.54 3.07 -17.06
CA GLY A 299 -9.96 1.69 -17.30
C GLY A 299 -8.82 0.68 -17.11
N LEU A 300 -7.61 0.97 -17.61
CA LEU A 300 -6.41 0.15 -17.41
C LEU A 300 -5.92 0.23 -15.96
N ALA A 301 -5.88 1.41 -15.35
CA ALA A 301 -5.53 1.56 -13.94
C ALA A 301 -6.54 0.85 -13.03
N TRP A 302 -7.83 0.86 -13.39
CA TRP A 302 -8.88 0.10 -12.73
C TRP A 302 -8.67 -1.41 -12.93
N HIS A 303 -8.46 -1.85 -14.18
CA HIS A 303 -8.29 -3.26 -14.51
C HIS A 303 -7.04 -3.87 -13.86
N VAL A 304 -5.92 -3.17 -13.89
CA VAL A 304 -4.63 -3.60 -13.34
C VAL A 304 -4.56 -3.36 -11.83
N GLY A 305 -5.14 -2.27 -11.34
CA GLY A 305 -5.00 -1.78 -9.96
C GLY A 305 -6.12 -2.16 -8.98
N VAL A 306 -7.30 -2.56 -9.46
CA VAL A 306 -8.48 -2.81 -8.58
C VAL A 306 -8.85 -4.28 -8.44
N ARG A 307 -8.51 -5.15 -9.41
CA ARG A 307 -8.79 -6.58 -9.23
C ARG A 307 -7.87 -7.15 -8.14
N GLU A 308 -8.45 -7.51 -7.01
CA GLU A 308 -7.75 -8.38 -6.06
C GLU A 308 -7.41 -9.68 -6.81
N PRO A 309 -6.19 -10.23 -6.67
CA PRO A 309 -5.79 -11.43 -7.41
C PRO A 309 -6.70 -12.61 -7.09
N VAL A 310 -7.33 -12.57 -5.91
CA VAL A 310 -8.32 -13.53 -5.44
C VAL A 310 -9.60 -12.75 -5.11
N ALA A 311 -10.74 -13.28 -5.53
CA ALA A 311 -12.03 -12.64 -5.24
C ALA A 311 -12.28 -12.62 -3.72
N VAL A 312 -12.57 -11.42 -3.17
CA VAL A 312 -13.08 -11.28 -1.81
C VAL A 312 -14.57 -11.60 -1.85
N LEU A 313 -14.98 -12.65 -1.14
CA LEU A 313 -16.39 -13.04 -1.09
C LEU A 313 -17.22 -12.06 -0.26
N ALA A 314 -16.68 -11.61 0.88
CA ALA A 314 -17.37 -10.73 1.81
C ALA A 314 -16.43 -9.97 2.73
N THR A 315 -16.97 -8.95 3.40
CA THR A 315 -16.27 -8.14 4.39
C THR A 315 -17.25 -7.66 5.45
N GLU A 316 -17.14 -8.20 6.66
CA GLU A 316 -17.99 -7.81 7.79
C GLU A 316 -17.19 -7.03 8.84
N PRO A 317 -17.61 -5.81 9.24
CA PRO A 317 -16.99 -5.06 10.32
C PRO A 317 -17.45 -5.58 11.69
N LEU A 318 -16.53 -6.17 12.46
CA LEU A 318 -16.76 -6.79 13.76
C LEU A 318 -15.70 -6.28 14.75
N ARG A 319 -16.02 -5.92 15.99
CA ARG A 319 -14.93 -5.77 16.97
C ARG A 319 -14.56 -7.14 17.48
N LEU A 320 -13.34 -7.63 17.24
CA LEU A 320 -12.96 -8.95 17.76
C LEU A 320 -12.60 -8.88 19.24
N GLY A 321 -13.07 -9.85 20.01
CA GLY A 321 -12.43 -10.22 21.25
C GLY A 321 -11.14 -11.01 20.96
N ASP A 322 -10.38 -11.35 22.01
CA ASP A 322 -9.14 -12.14 21.92
C ASP A 322 -9.40 -13.63 21.57
N GLY A 323 -10.21 -13.91 20.54
CA GLY A 323 -10.71 -15.25 20.24
C GLY A 323 -10.40 -15.72 18.82
N ALA A 324 -10.08 -17.01 18.70
CA ALA A 324 -9.75 -17.68 17.46
C ALA A 324 -10.98 -17.82 16.53
N LEU A 325 -10.75 -17.68 15.22
CA LEU A 325 -11.71 -18.07 14.19
C LEU A 325 -11.90 -19.60 14.20
N ALA A 326 -13.16 -20.05 14.17
CA ALA A 326 -13.51 -21.47 14.14
C ALA A 326 -14.37 -21.78 12.91
N TRP A 327 -13.84 -22.56 11.98
CA TRP A 327 -14.60 -23.02 10.82
C TRP A 327 -15.51 -24.20 11.15
N SER A 328 -16.66 -24.28 10.49
CA SER A 328 -17.40 -25.53 10.43
C SER A 328 -16.71 -26.55 9.51
N PRO A 329 -16.80 -27.87 9.78
CA PRO A 329 -16.23 -28.92 8.93
C PRO A 329 -16.73 -28.93 7.49
N ASP A 330 -17.95 -28.45 7.24
CA ASP A 330 -18.49 -28.31 5.88
C ASP A 330 -17.98 -27.04 5.15
N ALA A 331 -17.11 -26.24 5.80
CA ALA A 331 -16.58 -24.98 5.30
C ALA A 331 -17.62 -23.91 4.94
N ARG A 332 -18.90 -24.10 5.31
CA ARG A 332 -19.97 -23.14 4.99
C ARG A 332 -20.08 -22.03 6.00
N ARG A 333 -19.64 -22.26 7.24
CA ARG A 333 -19.82 -21.32 8.35
C ARG A 333 -18.52 -21.05 9.08
N ILE A 334 -18.42 -19.85 9.64
CA ILE A 334 -17.31 -19.48 10.51
C ILE A 334 -17.84 -18.81 11.77
N GLY A 335 -17.34 -19.29 12.89
CA GLY A 335 -17.56 -18.78 14.22
C GLY A 335 -16.52 -17.72 14.56
N VAL A 336 -16.98 -16.59 15.08
CA VAL A 336 -16.17 -15.43 15.41
C VAL A 336 -16.56 -14.93 16.79
N HIS A 337 -15.56 -14.68 17.63
CA HIS A 337 -15.79 -14.02 18.91
C HIS A 337 -15.67 -12.51 18.72
N ALA A 338 -16.80 -11.81 18.83
CA ALA A 338 -16.89 -10.38 18.69
C ALA A 338 -17.25 -9.69 20.01
N ALA A 339 -17.05 -8.38 20.09
CA ALA A 339 -17.57 -7.48 21.11
C ALA A 339 -18.32 -6.36 20.39
N ASP A 340 -19.34 -5.80 21.01
CA ASP A 340 -20.04 -4.63 20.44
C ASP A 340 -19.43 -3.29 20.94
N GLU A 341 -20.14 -2.20 20.65
CA GLU A 341 -19.72 -0.85 21.05
C GLU A 341 -19.63 -0.67 22.56
N ALA A 342 -20.54 -1.32 23.30
CA ALA A 342 -20.58 -1.33 24.76
C ALA A 342 -19.51 -2.25 25.37
N GLY A 343 -18.80 -3.03 24.54
CA GLY A 343 -17.84 -4.03 24.98
C GLY A 343 -18.49 -5.37 25.37
N ASP A 344 -19.80 -5.52 25.11
CA ASP A 344 -20.49 -6.78 25.34
C ASP A 344 -20.03 -7.79 24.30
N ARG A 345 -19.45 -8.88 24.80
CA ARG A 345 -18.96 -9.98 23.97
C ARG A 345 -20.13 -10.80 23.43
N ALA A 346 -20.05 -11.18 22.17
CA ALA A 346 -21.01 -12.03 21.49
C ALA A 346 -20.28 -12.98 20.55
N TYR A 347 -20.89 -14.15 20.31
CA TYR A 347 -20.45 -15.03 19.25
C TYR A 347 -21.26 -14.75 18.01
N LEU A 348 -20.56 -14.61 16.89
CA LEU A 348 -21.16 -14.45 15.58
C LEU A 348 -20.88 -15.71 14.79
N VAL A 349 -21.91 -16.29 14.21
CA VAL A 349 -21.74 -17.34 13.20
C VAL A 349 -22.13 -16.74 11.87
N LEU A 350 -21.17 -16.67 10.96
CA LEU A 350 -21.37 -16.17 9.61
C LEU A 350 -21.58 -17.36 8.67
N ASP A 351 -22.67 -17.35 7.92
CA ASP A 351 -22.96 -18.30 6.84
C ASP A 351 -22.40 -17.74 5.53
N LEU A 352 -21.43 -18.40 4.90
CA LEU A 352 -20.68 -17.82 3.79
C LEU A 352 -21.43 -17.73 2.47
N PRO A 353 -22.23 -18.73 2.06
CA PRO A 353 -23.07 -18.60 0.88
C PRO A 353 -24.04 -17.42 0.92
N SER A 354 -24.68 -17.14 2.07
CA SER A 354 -25.67 -16.06 2.18
C SER A 354 -25.12 -14.77 2.79
N LEU A 355 -24.00 -14.85 3.50
CA LEU A 355 -23.42 -13.80 4.34
C LEU A 355 -24.29 -13.40 5.54
N ASP A 356 -25.27 -14.24 5.86
CA ASP A 356 -26.09 -14.03 7.05
C ASP A 356 -25.23 -14.18 8.30
N THR A 357 -25.39 -13.22 9.22
CA THR A 357 -24.67 -13.21 10.49
C THR A 357 -25.64 -13.49 11.62
N HIS A 358 -25.47 -14.63 12.27
CA HIS A 358 -26.26 -15.01 13.43
C HIS A 358 -25.51 -14.62 14.71
N ARG A 359 -26.06 -13.66 15.45
CA ARG A 359 -25.53 -13.24 16.75
C ARG A 359 -26.09 -14.14 17.85
N LEU A 360 -25.22 -14.87 18.53
CA LEU A 360 -25.56 -15.66 19.71
C LEU A 360 -25.42 -14.74 20.94
N PRO A 361 -26.53 -14.37 21.63
CA PRO A 361 -26.51 -13.47 22.78
C PRO A 361 -26.05 -14.22 24.05
N VAL A 362 -24.86 -14.81 23.98
CA VAL A 362 -24.28 -15.55 25.10
C VAL A 362 -23.61 -14.54 26.03
N ARG A 363 -24.31 -14.18 27.11
CA ARG A 363 -23.74 -13.38 28.19
C ARG A 363 -22.78 -14.27 28.99
N ASP A 364 -21.62 -13.73 29.34
CA ASP A 364 -20.45 -14.38 29.95
C ASP A 364 -19.43 -14.94 28.93
N LEU A 365 -18.15 -14.83 29.31
CA LEU A 365 -16.99 -15.26 28.53
C LEU A 365 -17.12 -16.74 28.20
N ALA A 366 -17.49 -17.04 26.96
CA ALA A 366 -17.20 -18.34 26.40
C ALA A 366 -15.73 -18.40 25.99
N GLU A 367 -15.14 -19.58 26.16
CA GLU A 367 -13.75 -19.80 25.77
C GLU A 367 -13.66 -20.26 24.32
N GLN A 368 -14.61 -21.11 23.90
CA GLN A 368 -14.52 -21.82 22.63
C GLN A 368 -15.90 -22.02 21.99
N LEU A 369 -15.97 -21.73 20.69
CA LEU A 369 -17.09 -22.01 19.81
C LEU A 369 -16.70 -23.16 18.89
N TYR A 370 -17.54 -24.18 18.83
CA TYR A 370 -17.36 -25.34 17.96
C TYR A 370 -18.52 -25.41 16.98
N LEU A 371 -18.22 -25.67 15.69
CA LEU A 371 -19.24 -25.79 14.64
C LEU A 371 -19.24 -27.20 14.03
N PRO A 372 -19.48 -28.26 14.80
CA PRO A 372 -19.05 -29.62 14.47
C PRO A 372 -19.61 -30.29 13.21
N ASN A 373 -20.73 -29.83 12.66
CA ASN A 373 -21.31 -30.37 11.42
C ASN A 373 -21.79 -29.27 10.48
N GLY A 374 -21.32 -28.04 10.67
CA GLY A 374 -21.89 -26.87 10.00
C GLY A 374 -23.27 -26.49 10.53
N ARG A 375 -24.14 -27.46 10.83
CA ARG A 375 -25.50 -27.23 11.33
C ARG A 375 -25.56 -26.71 12.76
N HIS A 376 -24.84 -27.33 13.68
CA HIS A 376 -24.91 -26.98 15.09
C HIS A 376 -23.70 -26.15 15.50
N ALA A 377 -23.90 -25.26 16.46
CA ALA A 377 -22.82 -24.65 17.23
C ALA A 377 -22.91 -25.05 18.70
N LEU A 378 -21.77 -25.37 19.27
CA LEU A 378 -21.61 -25.52 20.72
C LEU A 378 -20.76 -24.38 21.25
N CYS A 379 -21.27 -23.73 22.29
CA CYS A 379 -20.58 -22.66 22.96
C CYS A 379 -20.46 -23.00 24.45
N LEU A 380 -19.23 -23.09 24.94
CA LEU A 380 -18.97 -23.37 26.35
C LEU A 380 -18.63 -22.08 27.09
N THR A 381 -19.49 -21.68 28.02
CA THR A 381 -19.23 -20.51 28.88
C THR A 381 -18.53 -20.89 30.18
N CYS A 382 -17.44 -20.18 30.47
CA CYS A 382 -16.69 -20.28 31.71
C CYS A 382 -16.81 -18.96 32.47
N ARG A 383 -17.41 -18.98 33.66
CA ARG A 383 -17.23 -17.86 34.59
C ARG A 383 -15.87 -18.02 35.24
N PHE A 384 -14.89 -17.24 34.78
CA PHE A 384 -13.63 -17.06 35.49
C PHE A 384 -13.88 -16.32 36.81
N TYR A 385 -14.31 -17.04 37.85
CA TYR A 385 -14.00 -16.59 39.19
C TYR A 385 -12.49 -16.83 39.39
N ARG A 386 -11.76 -15.82 39.89
CA ARG A 386 -10.38 -15.98 40.39
C ARG A 386 -10.39 -17.05 41.48
N ASN A 387 -10.31 -18.32 41.09
CA ASN A 387 -10.18 -19.41 42.03
C ASN A 387 -8.69 -19.58 42.32
N PRO A 388 -8.21 -19.36 43.55
CA PRO A 388 -6.79 -19.36 43.88
C PRO A 388 -6.11 -20.73 43.69
N ASP A 389 -6.90 -21.80 43.54
CA ASP A 389 -6.41 -23.17 43.35
C ASP A 389 -5.99 -23.51 41.91
N ARG A 390 -6.06 -22.55 40.97
CA ARG A 390 -5.79 -22.76 39.52
C ARG A 390 -6.60 -23.91 38.90
N SER A 391 -7.62 -24.43 39.59
CA SER A 391 -8.50 -25.43 38.98
C SER A 391 -9.26 -24.73 37.86
N LEU A 392 -9.07 -25.23 36.64
CA LEU A 392 -9.77 -24.79 35.42
C LEU A 392 -11.22 -24.46 35.76
N GLY A 393 -11.62 -23.21 35.48
CA GLY A 393 -12.89 -22.65 35.91
C GLY A 393 -14.03 -23.62 35.62
N SER A 394 -14.89 -23.85 36.61
CA SER A 394 -16.08 -24.68 36.41
C SER A 394 -16.93 -24.05 35.31
N ALA A 395 -16.90 -24.59 34.10
CA ALA A 395 -17.84 -24.22 33.06
C ALA A 395 -19.24 -24.53 33.59
N ARG A 396 -20.14 -23.54 33.60
CA ARG A 396 -21.48 -23.72 34.19
C ARG A 396 -22.60 -23.81 33.16
N THR A 397 -22.35 -23.37 31.93
CA THR A 397 -23.40 -23.41 30.90
C THR A 397 -22.81 -23.85 29.57
N LEU A 398 -23.28 -24.99 29.09
CA LEU A 398 -23.10 -25.45 27.73
C LEU A 398 -24.29 -24.94 26.92
N TRP A 399 -24.02 -24.23 25.84
CA TRP A 399 -25.04 -23.76 24.91
C TRP A 399 -24.97 -24.58 23.63
N ALA A 400 -26.13 -24.98 23.14
CA ALA A 400 -26.27 -25.59 21.82
C ALA A 400 -27.15 -24.69 20.96
N TRP A 401 -26.75 -24.51 19.71
CA TRP A 401 -27.50 -23.75 18.71
C TRP A 401 -27.62 -24.61 17.46
N ASP A 402 -28.81 -24.67 16.87
CA ASP A 402 -29.06 -25.32 15.57
C ASP A 402 -29.32 -24.23 14.53
N ALA A 403 -28.30 -23.97 13.72
CA ALA A 403 -28.31 -22.95 12.69
C ALA A 403 -29.33 -23.24 11.57
N ALA A 404 -29.80 -24.48 11.41
CA ALA A 404 -30.85 -24.79 10.43
C ALA A 404 -32.23 -24.27 10.86
N THR A 405 -32.46 -24.13 12.17
CA THR A 405 -33.76 -23.68 12.70
C THR A 405 -33.81 -22.18 12.97
N GLU A 406 -32.67 -21.50 12.89
CA GLU A 406 -32.46 -20.11 13.35
C GLU A 406 -32.95 -19.84 14.79
N GLY A 407 -33.24 -20.90 15.55
CA GLY A 407 -33.78 -20.81 16.90
C GLY A 407 -32.79 -20.14 17.85
N ALA A 408 -33.32 -19.59 18.95
CA ALA A 408 -32.48 -19.07 20.02
C ALA A 408 -31.54 -20.18 20.55
N PRO A 409 -30.28 -19.85 20.88
CA PRO A 409 -29.38 -20.80 21.55
C PRO A 409 -30.05 -21.36 22.79
N ARG A 410 -30.07 -22.69 22.92
CA ARG A 410 -30.61 -23.35 24.11
C ARG A 410 -29.50 -23.69 25.07
N VAL A 411 -29.79 -23.55 26.36
CA VAL A 411 -28.93 -24.07 27.42
C VAL A 411 -29.09 -25.58 27.48
N VAL A 412 -27.98 -26.29 27.31
CA VAL A 412 -27.89 -27.72 27.60
C VAL A 412 -27.67 -27.87 29.10
N SER A 413 -28.67 -28.40 29.80
CA SER A 413 -28.56 -28.67 31.23
C SER A 413 -27.61 -29.83 31.46
N VAL A 414 -26.41 -29.53 31.95
CA VAL A 414 -25.41 -30.53 32.30
C VAL A 414 -25.32 -30.63 33.82
N PRO A 415 -25.62 -31.79 34.43
CA PRO A 415 -25.69 -31.96 35.90
C PRO A 415 -24.30 -32.03 36.57
N ALA A 416 -23.27 -31.43 35.96
CA ALA A 416 -21.88 -31.67 36.33
C ALA A 416 -21.00 -30.45 36.02
N ARG A 417 -19.91 -30.27 36.78
CA ARG A 417 -18.82 -29.38 36.35
C ARG A 417 -18.12 -30.02 35.17
N LEU A 418 -17.95 -29.28 34.08
CA LEU A 418 -17.35 -29.82 32.86
C LEU A 418 -15.85 -29.53 32.79
N ARG A 419 -15.09 -30.52 32.31
CA ARG A 419 -13.76 -30.38 31.70
C ARG A 419 -13.93 -30.64 30.21
N VAL A 420 -13.41 -29.73 29.41
CA VAL A 420 -13.61 -29.72 27.97
C VAL A 420 -12.26 -29.83 27.29
N ALA A 421 -12.18 -30.67 26.26
CA ALA A 421 -11.02 -30.69 25.39
C ALA A 421 -11.15 -29.57 24.36
N SER A 422 -10.06 -28.88 24.06
CA SER A 422 -10.03 -27.82 23.05
C SER A 422 -10.29 -28.31 21.63
N GLU A 423 -10.19 -29.60 21.35
CA GLU A 423 -10.22 -30.21 20.01
C GLU A 423 -10.89 -31.61 20.08
N GLY A 424 -11.52 -32.05 18.99
CA GLY A 424 -12.11 -33.41 18.86
C GLY A 424 -13.32 -33.67 19.74
N LEU A 425 -14.04 -32.60 20.13
CA LEU A 425 -15.19 -32.66 21.03
C LEU A 425 -16.37 -33.46 20.44
N VAL A 426 -16.50 -33.51 19.12
CA VAL A 426 -17.73 -34.01 18.49
C VAL A 426 -17.42 -35.22 17.63
N THR A 427 -18.38 -36.14 17.56
CA THR A 427 -18.31 -37.32 16.71
C THR A 427 -18.05 -36.92 15.25
N PRO A 428 -17.46 -37.81 14.43
CA PRO A 428 -17.20 -37.52 13.01
C PRO A 428 -18.46 -37.10 12.21
N ASP A 429 -19.64 -37.62 12.57
CA ASP A 429 -20.93 -37.24 11.98
C ASP A 429 -21.50 -35.92 12.55
N GLY A 430 -20.82 -35.35 13.54
CA GLY A 430 -21.21 -34.17 14.30
C GLY A 430 -22.56 -34.30 15.01
N SER A 431 -23.03 -35.51 15.31
CA SER A 431 -24.31 -35.72 16.01
C SER A 431 -24.20 -35.62 17.54
N ARG A 432 -23.02 -35.90 18.11
CA ARG A 432 -22.79 -35.98 19.56
C ARG A 432 -21.49 -35.32 19.99
N ALA A 433 -21.54 -34.52 21.04
CA ALA A 433 -20.34 -34.03 21.71
C ALA A 433 -19.98 -34.88 22.94
N VAL A 434 -18.70 -34.96 23.27
CA VAL A 434 -18.16 -35.68 24.43
C VAL A 434 -17.50 -34.71 25.41
N PHE A 435 -17.73 -34.93 26.71
CA PHE A 435 -17.17 -34.13 27.79
C PHE A 435 -16.74 -35.01 28.96
N LEU A 436 -15.81 -34.52 29.77
CA LEU A 436 -15.56 -35.04 31.11
C LEU A 436 -16.41 -34.22 32.08
N GLY A 437 -17.30 -34.87 32.83
CA GLY A 437 -18.17 -34.21 33.81
C GLY A 437 -17.92 -34.70 35.23
N LEU A 438 -17.76 -33.79 36.20
CA LEU A 438 -17.76 -34.12 37.62
C LEU A 438 -19.19 -34.31 38.11
N ASN A 439 -19.54 -35.56 38.42
CA ASN A 439 -20.76 -35.87 39.14
C ASN A 439 -20.56 -35.50 40.62
N GLU A 440 -21.15 -34.38 41.05
CA GLU A 440 -20.96 -33.86 42.41
C GLU A 440 -21.51 -34.83 43.49
N ALA A 441 -22.62 -35.50 43.22
CA ALA A 441 -23.21 -36.47 44.14
C ALA A 441 -22.30 -37.69 44.39
N ARG A 442 -21.59 -38.15 43.35
CA ARG A 442 -20.64 -39.28 43.45
C ARG A 442 -19.19 -38.86 43.67
N ARG A 443 -18.89 -37.55 43.64
CA ARG A 443 -17.54 -36.97 43.63
C ARG A 443 -16.60 -37.67 42.64
N ARG A 444 -17.11 -37.98 41.45
CA ARG A 444 -16.39 -38.76 40.44
C ARG A 444 -16.52 -38.13 39.06
N TRP A 445 -15.43 -38.16 38.30
CA TRP A 445 -15.46 -37.76 36.90
C TRP A 445 -16.01 -38.90 36.04
N GLU A 446 -16.96 -38.56 35.19
CA GLU A 446 -17.68 -39.44 34.26
C GLU A 446 -17.54 -38.89 32.83
N VAL A 447 -17.68 -39.76 31.83
CA VAL A 447 -17.78 -39.34 30.43
C VAL A 447 -19.24 -39.05 30.12
N LEU A 448 -19.51 -37.85 29.60
CA LEU A 448 -20.84 -37.39 29.21
C LEU A 448 -20.90 -37.27 27.69
N PHE A 449 -22.02 -37.69 27.12
CA PHE A 449 -22.36 -37.47 25.72
C PHE A 449 -23.54 -36.52 25.63
N VAL A 450 -23.42 -35.49 24.80
CA VAL A 450 -24.49 -34.53 24.52
C VAL A 450 -24.95 -34.73 23.08
N GLN A 451 -26.19 -35.16 22.91
CA GLN A 451 -26.81 -35.23 21.60
C GLN A 451 -27.11 -33.80 21.13
N LEU A 452 -26.58 -33.42 19.97
CA LEU A 452 -26.62 -32.01 19.55
C LEU A 452 -27.99 -31.56 19.03
N ALA A 453 -28.79 -32.50 18.53
CA ALA A 453 -30.12 -32.24 17.97
C ALA A 453 -31.18 -31.88 19.01
N ASP A 454 -31.16 -32.51 20.18
CA ASP A 454 -32.13 -32.30 21.28
C ASP A 454 -31.50 -31.80 22.59
N GLY A 455 -30.18 -31.82 22.71
CA GLY A 455 -29.46 -31.44 23.93
C GLY A 455 -29.51 -32.53 25.00
N VAL A 456 -29.96 -33.75 24.67
CA VAL A 456 -30.06 -34.85 25.64
C VAL A 456 -28.65 -35.26 26.08
N VAL A 457 -28.45 -35.25 27.40
CA VAL A 457 -27.19 -35.65 28.03
C VAL A 457 -27.29 -37.09 28.50
N THR A 458 -26.47 -37.96 27.94
CA THR A 458 -26.30 -39.35 28.39
C THR A 458 -24.94 -39.54 29.06
N ARG A 459 -24.85 -40.55 29.93
CA ARG A 459 -23.63 -40.86 30.67
C ARG A 459 -23.08 -42.20 30.20
N LEU A 460 -21.76 -42.29 30.10
CA LEU A 460 -21.12 -43.59 29.92
C LEU A 460 -21.27 -44.43 31.19
N ALA A 461 -21.94 -45.57 31.09
CA ALA A 461 -22.01 -46.55 32.17
C ALA A 461 -20.64 -47.23 32.33
N SER A 462 -19.82 -46.73 33.26
CA SER A 462 -18.45 -47.20 33.46
C SER A 462 -18.11 -47.32 34.94
N PRO A 463 -17.42 -48.39 35.38
CA PRO A 463 -16.85 -48.47 36.72
C PRO A 463 -15.54 -47.67 36.86
N PHE A 464 -14.99 -47.16 35.76
CA PHE A 464 -13.70 -46.47 35.70
C PHE A 464 -13.75 -45.00 36.16
N ASN A 465 -12.90 -44.61 37.12
CA ASN A 465 -12.82 -43.22 37.56
C ASN A 465 -12.01 -42.35 36.58
N PHE A 466 -12.67 -41.44 35.87
CA PHE A 466 -12.04 -40.58 34.87
C PHE A 466 -11.30 -39.36 35.47
N SER A 467 -11.12 -39.28 36.79
CA SER A 467 -10.58 -38.08 37.47
C SER A 467 -9.15 -37.73 37.08
N ARG A 468 -8.37 -38.73 36.65
CA ARG A 468 -6.98 -38.56 36.18
C ARG A 468 -6.86 -37.97 34.78
N PHE A 469 -7.95 -37.95 34.00
CA PHE A 469 -7.90 -37.42 32.64
C PHE A 469 -8.16 -35.92 32.62
N GLY A 470 -7.34 -35.21 31.84
CA GLY A 470 -7.50 -33.79 31.57
C GLY A 470 -8.33 -33.51 30.32
N LYS A 471 -8.30 -34.44 29.34
CA LYS A 471 -8.96 -34.28 28.03
C LYS A 471 -9.65 -35.58 27.61
N VAL A 472 -10.76 -35.44 26.89
CA VAL A 472 -11.47 -36.52 26.17
C VAL A 472 -11.81 -36.05 24.76
N ARG A 473 -11.69 -36.91 23.76
CA ARG A 473 -12.03 -36.61 22.37
C ARG A 473 -12.47 -37.87 21.62
N TRP A 474 -13.13 -37.70 20.49
CA TRP A 474 -13.42 -38.80 19.58
C TRP A 474 -12.19 -39.22 18.78
N ALA A 475 -12.05 -40.53 18.61
CA ALA A 475 -11.20 -41.13 17.58
C ALA A 475 -11.99 -41.29 16.26
N PRO A 476 -11.30 -41.40 15.11
CA PRO A 476 -11.97 -41.57 13.81
C PRO A 476 -12.85 -42.82 13.69
N ASP A 477 -12.56 -43.85 14.50
CA ASP A 477 -13.32 -45.11 14.55
C ASP A 477 -14.55 -45.05 15.47
N GLY A 478 -14.86 -43.89 16.03
CA GLY A 478 -15.94 -43.70 17.00
C GLY A 478 -15.59 -44.15 18.42
N GLY A 479 -14.35 -44.53 18.71
CA GLY A 479 -13.85 -44.67 20.07
C GLY A 479 -13.57 -43.31 20.71
N LEU A 480 -13.10 -43.31 21.96
CA LEU A 480 -12.63 -42.11 22.65
C LEU A 480 -11.13 -42.19 22.96
N VAL A 481 -10.43 -41.09 22.77
CA VAL A 481 -9.06 -40.89 23.27
C VAL A 481 -9.11 -40.02 24.51
N LEU A 482 -8.46 -40.48 25.56
CA LEU A 482 -8.37 -39.82 26.86
C LEU A 482 -6.92 -39.47 27.14
N SER A 483 -6.66 -38.24 27.56
CA SER A 483 -5.29 -37.77 27.84
C SER A 483 -5.13 -37.57 29.34
N GLU A 484 -4.21 -38.31 29.94
CA GLU A 484 -3.76 -38.16 31.31
C GLU A 484 -2.46 -37.33 31.29
N LYS A 485 -2.50 -36.12 31.84
CA LYS A 485 -1.32 -35.24 31.94
C LYS A 485 -1.00 -35.02 33.41
N ALA A 486 0.22 -35.35 33.80
CA ALA A 486 0.79 -34.98 35.08
C ALA A 486 1.86 -33.91 34.83
N GLU A 487 1.75 -32.78 35.51
CA GLU A 487 2.76 -31.71 35.44
C GLU A 487 4.05 -32.16 36.14
N SER A 488 5.15 -31.49 35.78
CA SER A 488 6.43 -31.67 36.45
C SER A 488 6.33 -31.14 37.87
N ILE A 489 6.73 -31.95 38.84
CA ILE A 489 6.79 -31.62 40.27
C ILE A 489 8.20 -31.95 40.73
N GLU A 490 8.81 -31.16 41.61
CA GLU A 490 10.20 -31.29 42.04
C GLU A 490 10.66 -32.77 42.20
N GLY A 491 11.60 -33.19 41.32
CA GLY A 491 12.12 -34.57 41.26
C GLY A 491 11.33 -35.58 40.42
N ARG A 492 10.22 -35.19 39.79
CA ARG A 492 9.40 -36.03 38.91
C ARG A 492 9.13 -35.33 37.57
N PRO A 493 9.53 -35.93 36.44
CA PRO A 493 9.26 -35.35 35.13
C PRO A 493 7.74 -35.29 34.87
N ALA A 494 7.33 -34.33 34.04
CA ALA A 494 5.99 -34.33 33.47
C ALA A 494 5.74 -35.66 32.73
N ARG A 495 4.48 -36.12 32.76
CA ARG A 495 4.05 -37.35 32.09
C ARG A 495 2.81 -37.07 31.27
N ILE A 496 2.77 -37.61 30.06
CA ILE A 496 1.54 -37.75 29.28
C ILE A 496 1.29 -39.22 29.00
N ALA A 497 0.06 -39.66 29.20
CA ALA A 497 -0.40 -40.97 28.76
C ALA A 497 -1.67 -40.80 27.93
N LEU A 498 -1.72 -41.46 26.78
CA LEU A 498 -2.91 -41.55 25.94
C LEU A 498 -3.56 -42.91 26.16
N TRP A 499 -4.86 -42.85 26.37
CA TRP A 499 -5.71 -44.00 26.62
C TRP A 499 -6.80 -44.06 25.57
N TYR A 500 -7.18 -45.26 25.16
CA TYR A 500 -8.23 -45.50 24.21
C TYR A 500 -9.39 -46.24 24.87
N LEU A 501 -10.60 -45.75 24.66
CA LEU A 501 -11.83 -46.38 25.06
C LEU A 501 -12.59 -46.80 23.79
N ALA A 502 -12.61 -48.11 23.52
CA ALA A 502 -13.31 -48.66 22.38
C ALA A 502 -14.81 -48.35 22.43
N PRO A 503 -15.51 -48.27 21.29
CA PRO A 503 -16.96 -48.16 21.26
C PRO A 503 -17.62 -49.25 22.11
N GLY A 504 -18.47 -48.86 23.06
CA GLY A 504 -19.16 -49.78 23.98
C GLY A 504 -18.32 -50.34 25.13
N ALA A 505 -17.00 -50.07 25.17
CA ALA A 505 -16.18 -50.46 26.30
C ALA A 505 -16.46 -49.60 27.53
N ALA A 506 -16.34 -50.20 28.70
CA ALA A 506 -16.51 -49.52 29.98
C ALA A 506 -15.18 -49.04 30.59
N VAL A 507 -14.04 -49.59 30.16
CA VAL A 507 -12.72 -49.32 30.75
C VAL A 507 -11.74 -48.92 29.66
N PRO A 508 -11.07 -47.75 29.78
CA PRO A 508 -10.07 -47.33 28.83
C PRO A 508 -8.75 -48.09 29.02
N GLN A 509 -8.02 -48.33 27.93
CA GLN A 509 -6.72 -49.00 27.94
C GLN A 509 -5.60 -48.03 27.52
N PRO A 510 -4.44 -48.03 28.19
CA PRO A 510 -3.33 -47.17 27.80
C PRO A 510 -2.70 -47.73 26.53
N PHE A 511 -2.28 -46.86 25.61
CA PHE A 511 -1.56 -47.28 24.42
C PHE A 511 -0.30 -46.45 24.13
N TYR A 512 -0.15 -45.30 24.79
CA TYR A 512 1.05 -44.47 24.68
C TYR A 512 1.36 -43.80 26.01
N GLU A 513 2.64 -43.75 26.39
CA GLU A 513 3.14 -42.98 27.54
C GLU A 513 4.47 -42.32 27.17
N ALA A 514 4.65 -41.06 27.56
CA ALA A 514 5.92 -40.37 27.49
C ALA A 514 6.17 -39.56 28.76
N ARG A 515 7.46 -39.41 29.10
CA ARG A 515 7.94 -38.64 30.25
C ARG A 515 9.00 -37.66 29.80
N SER A 516 8.94 -36.44 30.32
CA SER A 516 9.83 -35.36 29.92
C SER A 516 9.77 -34.23 30.95
N GLU A 517 10.71 -33.28 30.95
CA GLU A 517 10.68 -32.18 31.94
C GLU A 517 9.46 -31.28 31.75
N ASP A 518 9.07 -31.08 30.50
CA ASP A 518 7.81 -30.44 30.08
C ASP A 518 7.25 -31.23 28.88
N ILE A 519 5.94 -31.18 28.71
CA ILE A 519 5.24 -31.90 27.64
C ILE A 519 4.15 -31.01 27.05
N TRP A 520 4.14 -30.91 25.73
CA TRP A 520 3.09 -30.25 24.97
C TRP A 520 2.40 -31.26 24.06
N ASP A 521 1.08 -31.15 23.95
CA ASP A 521 0.26 -31.98 23.07
C ASP A 521 -0.65 -31.11 22.19
N ARG A 522 -0.66 -31.37 20.90
CA ARG A 522 -1.64 -30.86 19.93
C ARG A 522 -2.21 -32.01 19.15
N TYR A 523 -3.42 -31.89 18.64
CA TYR A 523 -4.02 -32.95 17.85
C TYR A 523 -4.44 -32.40 16.50
N SER A 524 -4.45 -33.29 15.50
CA SER A 524 -4.96 -32.93 14.20
C SER A 524 -6.49 -32.69 14.26
N PRO A 525 -7.02 -31.78 13.43
CA PRO A 525 -8.45 -31.48 13.43
C PRO A 525 -9.34 -32.66 13.00
N ASP A 526 -8.80 -33.58 12.18
CA ASP A 526 -9.46 -34.83 11.79
C ASP A 526 -9.49 -35.89 12.91
N GLY A 527 -8.85 -35.61 14.05
CA GLY A 527 -8.79 -36.50 15.21
C GLY A 527 -7.90 -37.74 15.03
N ARG A 528 -7.19 -37.87 13.91
CA ARG A 528 -6.34 -39.03 13.64
C ARG A 528 -4.99 -38.98 14.33
N TRP A 529 -4.42 -37.80 14.54
CA TRP A 529 -3.04 -37.66 15.00
C TRP A 529 -2.96 -36.89 16.31
N ALA A 530 -2.00 -37.28 17.16
CA ALA A 530 -1.53 -36.46 18.26
C ALA A 530 -0.04 -36.16 18.06
N LEU A 531 0.32 -34.88 18.12
CA LEU A 531 1.69 -34.41 18.16
C LEU A 531 2.08 -34.12 19.60
N ILE A 532 3.09 -34.84 20.10
CA ILE A 532 3.63 -34.71 21.44
C ILE A 532 5.04 -34.11 21.35
N ALA A 533 5.27 -32.94 21.94
CA ALA A 533 6.60 -32.34 22.03
C ALA A 533 7.19 -32.58 23.42
N LEU A 534 8.42 -33.10 23.46
CA LEU A 534 9.14 -33.48 24.68
C LEU A 534 10.34 -32.54 24.92
N PHE A 535 10.63 -32.19 26.17
CA PHE A 535 11.63 -31.21 26.61
C PHE A 535 12.70 -31.82 27.54
N ARG A 536 13.98 -31.47 27.30
CA ARG A 536 15.10 -31.71 28.23
C ARG A 536 15.74 -30.41 28.67
N GLY A 537 16.21 -30.39 29.91
CA GLY A 537 17.06 -29.35 30.47
C GLY A 537 16.52 -27.92 30.31
N GLY A 538 15.19 -27.73 30.25
CA GLY A 538 14.53 -26.43 30.17
C GLY A 538 14.90 -25.49 29.02
N LYS A 539 15.67 -25.91 27.99
CA LYS A 539 16.19 -24.98 26.96
C LYS A 539 15.76 -25.26 25.52
N LEU A 540 15.53 -26.51 25.11
CA LEU A 540 15.08 -26.85 23.76
C LEU A 540 14.25 -28.15 23.76
N TRP A 541 13.27 -28.28 22.86
CA TRP A 541 12.58 -29.56 22.60
C TRP A 541 13.57 -30.60 22.12
N GLU A 542 13.48 -31.80 22.70
CA GLU A 542 14.27 -32.95 22.28
C GLU A 542 13.72 -33.49 20.97
N ASN A 543 12.46 -33.88 21.02
CA ASN A 543 11.82 -34.70 20.01
C ASN A 543 10.36 -34.33 19.89
N TYR A 544 9.86 -34.46 18.68
CA TYR A 544 8.44 -34.48 18.39
C TYR A 544 8.05 -35.93 18.15
N VAL A 545 6.98 -36.38 18.78
CA VAL A 545 6.42 -37.71 18.57
C VAL A 545 5.04 -37.54 17.96
N LEU A 546 4.85 -38.19 16.81
CA LEU A 546 3.56 -38.27 16.16
C LEU A 546 2.94 -39.62 16.49
N VAL A 547 1.74 -39.59 17.07
CA VAL A 547 0.97 -40.77 17.47
C VAL A 547 -0.25 -40.89 16.55
N ASP A 548 -0.35 -41.97 15.80
CA ASP A 548 -1.57 -42.31 15.04
C ASP A 548 -2.60 -42.85 16.04
N LEU A 549 -3.67 -42.11 16.27
CA LEU A 549 -4.72 -42.46 17.22
C LEU A 549 -5.60 -43.61 16.75
N ARG A 550 -5.55 -43.96 15.46
CA ARG A 550 -6.26 -45.09 14.87
C ARG A 550 -5.44 -46.38 14.98
N THR A 551 -4.18 -46.36 14.55
CA THR A 551 -3.30 -47.57 14.63
C THR A 551 -2.66 -47.73 16.01
N ARG A 552 -2.64 -46.66 16.82
CA ARG A 552 -2.00 -46.56 18.13
C ARG A 552 -0.48 -46.64 18.07
N GLU A 553 0.09 -46.53 16.88
CA GLU A 553 1.52 -46.50 16.67
C GLU A 553 2.06 -45.08 16.87
N SER A 554 3.30 -44.98 17.31
CA SER A 554 3.99 -43.70 17.47
C SER A 554 5.32 -43.72 16.76
N ARG A 555 5.74 -42.57 16.22
CA ARG A 555 7.08 -42.39 15.67
C ARG A 555 7.64 -41.02 16.01
N VAL A 556 8.96 -40.95 16.10
CA VAL A 556 9.66 -39.67 16.21
C VAL A 556 9.62 -38.97 14.84
N VAL A 557 9.32 -37.68 14.86
CA VAL A 557 9.35 -36.81 13.68
C VAL A 557 10.38 -35.72 13.94
N GLU A 558 11.25 -35.49 12.97
CA GLU A 558 12.23 -34.42 13.04
C GLU A 558 11.69 -33.17 12.35
N PHE A 559 11.72 -32.03 13.06
CA PHE A 559 11.47 -30.73 12.47
C PHE A 559 12.77 -29.93 12.43
N PRO A 560 13.46 -29.88 11.27
CA PRO A 560 14.62 -29.02 11.06
C PRO A 560 14.39 -27.60 11.58
N GLY A 561 15.35 -27.08 12.36
CA GLY A 561 15.24 -25.76 13.00
C GLY A 561 14.44 -25.73 14.29
N ARG A 562 13.87 -26.86 14.74
CA ARG A 562 13.24 -27.03 16.05
C ARG A 562 12.24 -25.90 16.36
N PRO A 563 11.19 -25.72 15.53
CA PRO A 563 10.18 -24.69 15.73
C PRO A 563 9.54 -24.82 17.12
N LEU A 564 8.98 -23.75 17.68
CA LEU A 564 8.20 -23.89 18.92
C LEU A 564 6.88 -24.63 18.60
N PRO A 565 6.34 -25.48 19.51
CA PRO A 565 5.11 -26.23 19.26
C PRO A 565 3.90 -25.38 18.89
N HIS A 566 3.80 -24.16 19.43
CA HIS A 566 2.72 -23.21 19.12
C HIS A 566 2.87 -22.54 17.74
N LYS A 567 3.97 -22.79 17.02
CA LYS A 567 4.18 -22.31 15.63
C LYS A 567 3.98 -23.41 14.58
N LEU A 568 3.67 -24.64 15.02
CA LEU A 568 3.28 -25.74 14.15
C LEU A 568 1.78 -25.66 13.89
N GLU A 569 1.35 -25.77 12.65
CA GLU A 569 -0.05 -25.68 12.27
C GLU A 569 -0.46 -26.90 11.44
N TRP A 570 -1.61 -27.47 11.79
CA TRP A 570 -2.19 -28.59 11.07
C TRP A 570 -2.94 -28.11 9.83
N SER A 571 -2.92 -28.91 8.77
CA SER A 571 -3.97 -28.82 7.75
C SER A 571 -5.32 -29.24 8.36
N PRO A 572 -6.45 -28.69 7.88
CA PRO A 572 -7.77 -29.07 8.37
C PRO A 572 -8.10 -30.56 8.27
N ASP A 573 -7.60 -31.28 7.27
CA ASP A 573 -7.70 -32.75 7.14
C ASP A 573 -6.69 -33.53 7.99
N GLY A 574 -5.78 -32.87 8.72
CA GLY A 574 -4.74 -33.56 9.47
C GLY A 574 -3.70 -34.30 8.62
N ALA A 575 -3.74 -34.19 7.29
CA ALA A 575 -2.81 -34.87 6.39
C ALA A 575 -1.40 -34.25 6.39
N ALA A 576 -1.28 -33.01 6.86
CA ALA A 576 -0.03 -32.28 6.90
C ALA A 576 0.12 -31.42 8.15
N LEU A 577 1.38 -31.19 8.54
CA LEU A 577 1.77 -30.24 9.57
C LEU A 577 2.79 -29.27 8.96
N ALA A 578 2.57 -27.97 9.12
CA ALA A 578 3.50 -26.97 8.63
C ALA A 578 4.08 -26.14 9.77
N TYR A 579 5.29 -25.66 9.55
CA TYR A 579 5.89 -24.60 10.35
C TYR A 579 6.71 -23.71 9.44
N ALA A 580 6.99 -22.50 9.90
CA ALA A 580 7.91 -21.62 9.21
C ALA A 580 9.09 -21.25 10.11
N THR A 581 10.28 -21.41 9.55
CA THR A 581 11.55 -20.96 10.12
C THR A 581 12.03 -19.75 9.34
N ARG A 582 12.98 -19.02 9.93
CA ARG A 582 13.61 -17.88 9.26
C ARG A 582 15.04 -18.23 8.94
N VAL A 583 15.43 -18.01 7.69
CA VAL A 583 16.82 -18.09 7.24
C VAL A 583 17.17 -16.76 6.59
N GLY A 584 17.98 -15.96 7.28
CA GLY A 584 18.26 -14.59 6.87
C GLY A 584 17.03 -13.69 6.94
N SER A 585 16.62 -13.11 5.81
CA SER A 585 15.41 -12.30 5.67
C SER A 585 14.20 -13.08 5.17
N SER A 586 14.37 -14.33 4.75
CA SER A 586 13.33 -15.13 4.11
C SER A 586 12.65 -16.07 5.09
N ALA A 587 11.34 -16.23 4.94
CA ALA A 587 10.59 -17.26 5.62
C ALA A 587 10.68 -18.57 4.82
N ILE A 588 11.09 -19.65 5.48
CA ILE A 588 11.09 -20.99 4.91
C ILE A 588 9.90 -21.72 5.50
N VAL A 589 8.93 -22.09 4.65
CA VAL A 589 7.79 -22.90 5.07
C VAL A 589 8.15 -24.36 4.86
N THR A 590 8.15 -25.13 5.93
CA THR A 590 8.33 -26.58 5.87
C THR A 590 6.99 -27.23 6.14
N CYS A 591 6.60 -28.17 5.28
CA CYS A 591 5.36 -28.94 5.38
C CYS A 591 5.72 -30.42 5.46
N CYS A 592 5.30 -31.08 6.53
CA CYS A 592 5.53 -32.49 6.82
C CYS A 592 4.23 -33.26 6.60
N GLU A 593 4.27 -34.27 5.74
CA GLU A 593 3.17 -35.21 5.54
C GLU A 593 3.05 -36.13 6.75
N THR A 594 1.86 -36.19 7.34
CA THR A 594 1.66 -36.81 8.65
C THR A 594 1.66 -38.33 8.57
N ALA A 595 1.31 -38.92 7.42
CA ALA A 595 1.34 -40.37 7.20
C ALA A 595 2.75 -40.91 6.95
N THR A 596 3.56 -40.23 6.14
CA THR A 596 4.89 -40.72 5.73
C THR A 596 6.04 -40.11 6.54
N GLY A 597 5.83 -38.91 7.11
CA GLY A 597 6.87 -38.11 7.77
C GLY A 597 7.71 -37.33 6.76
N ALA A 598 7.43 -37.50 5.46
CA ALA A 598 8.13 -36.81 4.39
C ALA A 598 7.93 -35.30 4.56
N SER A 599 9.04 -34.56 4.54
CA SER A 599 9.02 -33.11 4.65
C SER A 599 9.39 -32.49 3.31
N ARG A 600 8.60 -31.50 2.90
CA ARG A 600 8.94 -30.60 1.80
C ARG A 600 9.19 -29.21 2.34
N THR A 601 10.23 -28.57 1.83
CA THR A 601 10.62 -27.23 2.24
C THR A 601 10.47 -26.30 1.06
N VAL A 602 9.73 -25.22 1.28
CA VAL A 602 9.46 -24.21 0.28
C VAL A 602 10.01 -22.89 0.80
N ALA A 603 11.07 -22.41 0.14
CA ALA A 603 11.58 -21.07 0.39
C ALA A 603 10.57 -20.07 -0.16
N ALA A 604 9.93 -19.31 0.72
CA ALA A 604 9.16 -18.14 0.32
C ALA A 604 10.09 -16.93 0.43
N GLU A 605 10.38 -16.28 -0.69
CA GLU A 605 11.15 -15.03 -0.72
C GLU A 605 10.31 -13.87 -0.17
N VAL A 606 10.00 -13.93 1.11
CA VAL A 606 9.15 -12.97 1.79
C VAL A 606 9.86 -12.41 3.01
N ALA A 607 10.01 -11.09 3.02
CA ALA A 607 10.59 -10.34 4.13
C ALA A 607 9.54 -10.10 5.22
N GLY A 608 9.94 -10.29 6.47
CA GLY A 608 9.12 -10.01 7.65
C GLY A 608 9.37 -10.97 8.80
N GLU A 609 8.88 -10.63 9.98
CA GLU A 609 8.73 -11.55 11.10
C GLU A 609 7.44 -12.35 10.93
N LEU A 610 7.51 -13.68 11.02
CA LEU A 610 6.32 -14.51 10.96
C LEU A 610 5.50 -14.35 12.24
N GLY A 611 4.30 -13.78 12.11
CA GLY A 611 3.32 -13.66 13.18
C GLY A 611 2.39 -14.87 13.29
N ALA A 612 1.91 -15.39 12.16
CA ALA A 612 1.02 -16.57 12.12
C ALA A 612 1.20 -17.36 10.82
N LEU A 613 0.85 -18.64 10.88
CA LEU A 613 0.83 -19.59 9.76
C LEU A 613 -0.55 -20.24 9.72
N ALA A 614 -1.03 -20.58 8.53
CA ALA A 614 -2.18 -21.47 8.39
C ALA A 614 -2.03 -22.31 7.12
N LEU A 615 -2.34 -23.60 7.23
CA LEU A 615 -2.20 -24.55 6.14
C LEU A 615 -3.58 -24.85 5.52
N SER A 616 -3.67 -24.89 4.19
CA SER A 616 -4.89 -25.30 3.51
C SER A 616 -5.14 -26.80 3.67
N ASN A 617 -6.34 -27.26 3.31
CA ASN A 617 -6.61 -28.68 3.20
C ASN A 617 -5.65 -29.34 2.19
N GLY A 618 -5.17 -30.55 2.48
CA GLY A 618 -4.13 -31.26 1.71
C GLY A 618 -2.75 -30.60 1.71
N GLY A 619 -2.59 -29.47 2.41
CA GLY A 619 -1.34 -28.74 2.47
C GLY A 619 -0.88 -28.13 1.14
N CYS A 620 -1.77 -27.86 0.18
CA CYS A 620 -1.41 -27.25 -1.10
C CYS A 620 -0.98 -25.78 -0.99
N PHE A 621 -1.57 -25.03 -0.04
CA PHE A 621 -1.28 -23.62 0.20
C PHE A 621 -0.94 -23.37 1.67
N ALA A 622 -0.06 -22.41 1.93
CA ALA A 622 0.22 -21.89 3.26
C ALA A 622 -0.04 -20.37 3.26
N ALA A 623 -0.81 -19.89 4.23
CA ALA A 623 -0.98 -18.46 4.48
C ALA A 623 -0.04 -18.04 5.63
N LEU A 624 0.74 -17.00 5.39
CA LEU A 624 1.73 -16.43 6.30
C LEU A 624 1.31 -15.01 6.66
N ALA A 625 1.03 -14.74 7.93
CA ALA A 625 0.96 -13.38 8.43
C ALA A 625 2.37 -12.91 8.77
N LEU A 626 2.89 -11.97 7.98
CA LEU A 626 4.24 -11.43 8.09
C LEU A 626 4.17 -10.00 8.63
N ARG A 627 4.79 -9.78 9.78
CA ARG A 627 4.92 -8.47 10.43
C ARG A 627 6.22 -7.81 9.99
N ASP A 628 6.12 -6.63 9.40
CA ASP A 628 7.25 -5.73 9.17
C ASP A 628 7.14 -4.49 10.09
N ALA A 629 8.14 -3.61 10.06
CA ALA A 629 8.16 -2.42 10.92
C ALA A 629 7.00 -1.43 10.66
N ARG A 630 6.26 -1.59 9.55
CA ARG A 630 5.22 -0.66 9.07
C ARG A 630 3.84 -1.32 8.96
N ALA A 631 3.77 -2.62 8.73
CA ALA A 631 2.54 -3.31 8.35
C ALA A 631 2.60 -4.82 8.67
N THR A 632 1.44 -5.41 8.89
CA THR A 632 1.29 -6.87 8.75
C THR A 632 0.72 -7.16 7.38
N ARG A 633 1.31 -8.12 6.67
CA ARG A 633 0.88 -8.57 5.34
C ARG A 633 0.54 -10.04 5.41
N VAL A 634 -0.47 -10.46 4.65
CA VAL A 634 -0.72 -11.88 4.44
C VAL A 634 -0.12 -12.27 3.10
N CYS A 635 0.80 -13.22 3.12
CA CYS A 635 1.32 -13.88 1.94
C CYS A 635 0.74 -15.27 1.88
N VAL A 636 0.22 -15.66 0.71
CA VAL A 636 -0.15 -17.05 0.45
C VAL A 636 0.96 -17.66 -0.41
N VAL A 637 1.36 -18.88 -0.09
CA VAL A 637 2.42 -19.63 -0.77
C VAL A 637 1.83 -20.93 -1.26
N GLU A 638 1.94 -21.20 -2.56
CA GLU A 638 1.62 -22.48 -3.15
C GLU A 638 2.78 -23.45 -2.90
N LEU A 639 2.55 -24.48 -2.09
CA LEU A 639 3.60 -25.37 -1.60
C LEU A 639 4.13 -26.36 -2.65
N GLY A 640 3.43 -26.52 -3.77
CA GLY A 640 3.92 -27.32 -4.91
C GLY A 640 4.94 -26.60 -5.79
N THR A 641 4.77 -25.28 -5.97
CA THR A 641 5.56 -24.48 -6.92
C THR A 641 6.49 -23.48 -6.22
N GLY A 642 6.25 -23.19 -4.94
CA GLY A 642 6.88 -22.08 -4.23
C GLY A 642 6.38 -20.70 -4.63
N ARG A 643 5.39 -20.63 -5.53
CA ARG A 643 4.81 -19.36 -5.96
C ARG A 643 4.15 -18.68 -4.76
N ALA A 644 4.56 -17.44 -4.50
CA ALA A 644 4.04 -16.63 -3.40
C ALA A 644 3.26 -15.43 -3.96
N ALA A 645 2.11 -15.13 -3.37
CA ALA A 645 1.35 -13.93 -3.67
C ALA A 645 0.98 -13.20 -2.37
N PHE A 646 1.17 -11.89 -2.35
CA PHE A 646 0.70 -11.05 -1.25
C PHE A 646 -0.75 -10.65 -1.49
N LEU A 647 -1.59 -10.77 -0.45
CA LEU A 647 -2.93 -10.23 -0.48
C LEU A 647 -2.84 -8.69 -0.51
N ARG A 648 -3.47 -8.07 -1.52
CA ARG A 648 -3.14 -6.71 -2.05
C ARG A 648 -3.26 -5.53 -1.08
N ARG A 649 -3.80 -5.71 0.13
CA ARG A 649 -3.88 -4.61 1.10
C ARG A 649 -2.81 -4.79 2.18
N PRO A 650 -1.71 -4.01 2.15
CA PRO A 650 -0.88 -3.88 3.34
C PRO A 650 -1.77 -3.34 4.45
N LEU A 651 -1.96 -4.14 5.48
CA LEU A 651 -2.68 -3.69 6.66
C LEU A 651 -1.67 -2.86 7.42
N LEU A 652 -1.88 -1.54 7.33
CA LEU A 652 -1.07 -0.60 8.05
C LEU A 652 -1.08 -1.05 9.51
N PHE A 653 0.10 -1.19 10.09
CA PHE A 653 0.36 -1.53 11.49
C PHE A 653 0.44 -3.02 11.89
N PRO A 654 1.29 -3.34 12.88
CA PRO A 654 1.52 -4.69 13.39
C PRO A 654 0.35 -5.20 14.24
N ALA A 655 -0.85 -5.30 13.68
CA ALA A 655 -1.95 -5.97 14.35
C ALA A 655 -1.79 -7.50 14.28
N PRO A 656 -2.25 -8.27 15.28
CA PRO A 656 -2.32 -9.72 15.14
C PRO A 656 -3.28 -10.04 13.98
N ILE A 657 -2.79 -10.77 12.99
CA ILE A 657 -3.59 -11.29 11.89
C ILE A 657 -3.56 -12.79 12.01
N GLU A 658 -4.74 -13.39 12.06
CA GLU A 658 -4.89 -14.83 12.13
C GLU A 658 -5.52 -15.33 10.81
N PRO A 659 -4.69 -15.75 9.84
CA PRO A 659 -5.20 -16.47 8.69
C PRO A 659 -5.74 -17.83 9.16
N LYS A 660 -6.89 -18.25 8.64
CA LYS A 660 -7.47 -19.57 8.91
C LYS A 660 -8.09 -20.12 7.64
N TRP A 661 -7.57 -21.24 7.16
CA TRP A 661 -8.17 -21.95 6.03
C TRP A 661 -9.44 -22.69 6.46
N SER A 662 -10.43 -22.65 5.57
CA SER A 662 -11.60 -23.50 5.63
C SER A 662 -11.23 -24.99 5.50
N PRO A 663 -12.01 -25.90 6.07
CA PRO A 663 -11.80 -27.33 5.92
C PRO A 663 -11.85 -27.85 4.48
N ALA A 664 -12.58 -27.17 3.59
CA ALA A 664 -12.55 -27.47 2.16
C ALA A 664 -11.23 -27.06 1.48
N GLY A 665 -10.40 -26.25 2.14
CA GLY A 665 -9.06 -25.89 1.71
C GLY A 665 -8.97 -24.81 0.63
N HIS A 666 -10.09 -24.37 0.08
CA HIS A 666 -10.11 -23.35 -0.97
C HIS A 666 -10.51 -21.95 -0.47
N THR A 667 -11.09 -21.81 0.73
CA THR A 667 -11.40 -20.49 1.29
C THR A 667 -10.47 -20.14 2.45
N LEU A 668 -9.88 -18.95 2.43
CA LEU A 668 -9.05 -18.40 3.51
C LEU A 668 -9.81 -17.26 4.19
N ALA A 669 -10.04 -17.38 5.50
CA ALA A 669 -10.49 -16.28 6.34
C ALA A 669 -9.28 -15.52 6.90
N VAL A 670 -9.35 -14.18 6.86
CA VAL A 670 -8.32 -13.30 7.41
C VAL A 670 -8.99 -12.22 8.26
N THR A 671 -8.59 -12.12 9.52
CA THR A 671 -8.94 -11.00 10.40
C THR A 671 -8.03 -9.81 10.11
N CYS A 672 -8.60 -8.63 9.86
CA CYS A 672 -7.81 -7.44 9.54
C CYS A 672 -8.33 -6.17 10.22
N TYR A 673 -7.48 -5.42 10.91
CA TYR A 673 -7.87 -4.17 11.56
C TYR A 673 -7.90 -3.03 10.55
N GLU A 674 -8.95 -2.21 10.59
CA GLU A 674 -9.09 -1.09 9.65
C GLU A 674 -8.32 0.16 10.04
N ASN A 675 -8.20 0.44 11.35
CA ASN A 675 -7.73 1.74 11.83
C ASN A 675 -6.56 1.60 12.83
N PRO A 676 -5.50 2.42 12.73
CA PRO A 676 -4.26 2.24 13.51
C PRO A 676 -4.35 2.51 15.01
N TYR A 677 -5.18 3.45 15.48
CA TYR A 677 -5.16 3.96 16.87
C TYR A 677 -6.38 4.89 17.14
N PRO A 678 -6.92 4.94 18.39
CA PRO A 678 -7.95 4.07 19.04
C PRO A 678 -9.41 4.59 18.80
N PRO A 679 -10.53 4.08 19.38
CA PRO A 679 -10.84 2.84 20.10
C PRO A 679 -11.83 1.92 19.34
N ASP A 680 -12.20 2.24 18.09
CA ASP A 680 -13.06 1.36 17.30
C ASP A 680 -12.22 0.19 16.81
N ARG A 681 -12.17 -0.86 17.65
CA ARG A 681 -11.56 -2.17 17.36
C ARG A 681 -12.27 -2.88 16.21
N THR A 682 -12.85 -2.17 15.23
CA THR A 682 -13.50 -2.79 14.08
C THR A 682 -12.45 -3.52 13.26
N VAL A 683 -12.48 -4.83 13.39
CA VAL A 683 -11.79 -5.79 12.56
C VAL A 683 -12.73 -6.14 11.42
N ARG A 684 -12.20 -6.19 10.20
CA ARG A 684 -12.89 -6.80 9.07
C ARG A 684 -12.48 -8.25 8.96
N LEU A 685 -13.46 -9.12 8.86
CA LEU A 685 -13.23 -10.49 8.43
C LEU A 685 -13.32 -10.54 6.91
N ARG A 686 -12.26 -11.00 6.24
CA ARG A 686 -12.23 -11.15 4.78
C ARG A 686 -12.10 -12.61 4.39
N PHE A 687 -12.80 -12.99 3.34
CA PHE A 687 -12.76 -14.33 2.79
C PHE A 687 -12.20 -14.29 1.37
N TYR A 688 -11.14 -15.05 1.14
CA TYR A 688 -10.50 -15.19 -0.17
C TYR A 688 -10.78 -16.59 -0.70
N ASP A 689 -11.41 -16.70 -1.86
CA ASP A 689 -11.76 -17.98 -2.50
C ASP A 689 -10.79 -18.36 -3.62
N PHE A 690 -9.95 -19.35 -3.34
CA PHE A 690 -8.94 -19.90 -4.23
C PHE A 690 -9.50 -20.96 -5.19
N ALA A 691 -10.76 -21.38 -5.05
CA ALA A 691 -11.38 -22.31 -6.01
C ALA A 691 -11.54 -21.69 -7.40
N ARG A 692 -11.64 -20.36 -7.49
CA ARG A 692 -11.86 -19.61 -8.74
C ARG A 692 -10.56 -19.22 -9.46
N GLY A 693 -9.41 -19.61 -8.93
CA GLY A 693 -8.09 -19.32 -9.49
C GLY A 693 -7.12 -18.73 -8.47
N TRP A 694 -5.85 -19.09 -8.62
CA TRP A 694 -4.69 -18.60 -7.87
C TRP A 694 -3.90 -17.58 -8.68
#